data_AF-A0A0Q6GXI3-F1
#
_entry.id   AF-A0A0Q6GXI3-F1
#
_cell.length_a   1.000
_cell.length_b   1.000
_cell.length_c   1.000
_cell.angle_alpha   90.00
_cell.angle_beta   90.00
_cell.angle_gamma   90.00
#
_symmetry.space_group_name_H-M   'P 1'
#
loop_
_entity.id
_entity.type
_entity.pdbx_description
1 polymer ?
#
loop_
_entity_poly.entity_id
_entity_poly.type
_entity_poly.pdbx_seq_one_letter_code
_entity_poly.pdbx_strand_id
1 'polypeptide(L)'
;MSAKLFTTLVVLGAIAVLVTGVLGYVQARDALDKAIFDQLTAARQTKTRQVEGYFRTIDAELRLLANSKMVVDATRELRIAANKLNRDGASPELREKVDAWYADDFIPAITRVQGKEPAVADYLPVDAASYYLQYHYIVANPNPKERRRLVDDPGDGSDYSKLHALYHPLMRAAAATVGFFDLMVADPKSGRLIYTVEKEVDFATSLQTGPNRGSNVAAAVARCAVLLDRSTVCLEDFAPYAPSRGAPTAFMAAPVVDRGIIIGVLIAQLSNAEIDDVVTGGRRWRQEGFGETGEAYLVGPDHLVRSGPRAFYENRETYFAELKAVGAPEEEIAAIRSYGTPVLHQRVDTKATQAALAGVEGTGEIIGYRGVPTLASWGPLAISGVNWALVAKIDTAEAFAPIYQLRRNLLLVGGLVLLAMASTAAWLSRALLGPLRELTAGVRRFAAGDYGASVPVRSQDEIGQLCSAFNGMVVDLHEKNIVIENKNRENELLLLNVLPAPIANRLRGGEEGIADGFAEVTVAFADLVGFTKLTSDMPPGEVVTLLNKLFKRFDAAALELGIEKIKTVGDAYMAVCGMPEPVANHAERMVRMAIRMVHIAREHGIEHNTSMKLRVGINTGPVVAGVIGTSKYIYDLWGDTVNLASRMESGGIPDTIQVTRPVYEKLKDQFAFEERGTIEVKGKGKIEAWLLRL
;
A
#
# COMPACT_ATOMS: atom_id res chain seq x y z
N MET A 1 -15.03 17.33 10.31
CA MET A 1 -13.94 17.57 9.34
C MET A 1 -12.89 16.46 9.37
N SER A 2 -12.35 16.05 10.54
CA SER A 2 -11.31 14.99 10.61
C SER A 2 -11.74 13.63 10.07
N ALA A 3 -12.99 13.23 10.33
CA ALA A 3 -13.54 11.97 9.82
C ALA A 3 -13.61 11.97 8.28
N LYS A 4 -14.02 13.09 7.67
CA LYS A 4 -14.15 13.22 6.22
C LYS A 4 -12.80 13.11 5.51
N LEU A 5 -11.76 13.81 5.99
CA LEU A 5 -10.42 13.75 5.39
C LEU A 5 -9.82 12.33 5.49
N PHE A 6 -9.94 11.70 6.67
CA PHE A 6 -9.50 10.32 6.88
C PHE A 6 -10.20 9.34 5.95
N THR A 7 -11.54 9.38 5.88
CA THR A 7 -12.30 8.48 5.01
C THR A 7 -11.94 8.67 3.55
N THR A 8 -11.75 9.91 3.07
CA THR A 8 -11.42 10.17 1.66
C THR A 8 -10.05 9.61 1.29
N LEU A 9 -9.03 9.80 2.13
CA LEU A 9 -7.68 9.28 1.88
C LEU A 9 -7.63 7.75 1.87
N VAL A 10 -8.31 7.11 2.83
CA VAL A 10 -8.35 5.63 2.90
C VAL A 10 -9.13 5.04 1.72
N VAL A 11 -10.28 5.62 1.35
CA VAL A 11 -11.10 5.13 0.23
C VAL A 11 -10.37 5.28 -1.10
N LEU A 12 -9.77 6.43 -1.39
CA LEU A 12 -9.02 6.64 -2.64
C LEU A 12 -7.85 5.65 -2.76
N GLY A 13 -7.11 5.42 -1.67
CA GLY A 13 -6.05 4.43 -1.63
C GLY A 13 -6.52 3.00 -1.81
N ALA A 14 -7.61 2.63 -1.14
CA ALA A 14 -8.21 1.31 -1.26
C ALA A 14 -8.65 1.01 -2.69
N ILE A 15 -9.26 1.99 -3.37
CA ILE A 15 -9.63 1.87 -4.78
C ILE A 15 -8.38 1.68 -5.65
N ALA A 16 -7.33 2.49 -5.45
CA ALA A 16 -6.09 2.37 -6.23
C ALA A 16 -5.44 0.98 -6.06
N VAL A 17 -5.28 0.50 -4.82
CA VAL A 17 -4.72 -0.83 -4.52
C VAL A 17 -5.57 -1.94 -5.14
N LEU A 18 -6.91 -1.84 -5.06
CA LEU A 18 -7.81 -2.84 -5.61
C LEU A 18 -7.77 -2.86 -7.13
N VAL A 19 -7.80 -1.70 -7.80
CA VAL A 19 -7.74 -1.59 -9.26
C VAL A 19 -6.41 -2.12 -9.78
N THR A 20 -5.28 -1.69 -9.21
CA THR A 20 -3.96 -2.18 -9.63
C THR A 20 -3.78 -3.67 -9.34
N GLY A 21 -4.26 -4.16 -8.19
CA GLY A 21 -4.21 -5.57 -7.83
C GLY A 21 -5.03 -6.45 -8.77
N VAL A 22 -6.25 -6.04 -9.12
CA VAL A 22 -7.12 -6.78 -10.05
C VAL A 22 -6.55 -6.75 -11.47
N LEU A 23 -6.13 -5.59 -11.97
CA LEU A 23 -5.53 -5.48 -13.30
C LEU A 23 -4.24 -6.30 -13.42
N GLY A 24 -3.36 -6.21 -12.42
CA GLY A 24 -2.13 -6.99 -12.37
C GLY A 24 -2.40 -8.50 -12.32
N TYR A 25 -3.41 -8.93 -11.57
CA TYR A 25 -3.81 -10.34 -11.51
C TYR A 25 -4.35 -10.86 -12.86
N VAL A 26 -5.23 -10.09 -13.52
CA VAL A 26 -5.78 -10.47 -14.83
C VAL A 26 -4.69 -10.54 -15.89
N GLN A 27 -3.83 -9.52 -15.99
CA GLN A 27 -2.72 -9.52 -16.94
C GLN A 27 -1.73 -10.67 -16.70
N ALA A 28 -1.39 -10.94 -15.44
CA ALA A 28 -0.50 -12.04 -15.09
C ALA A 28 -1.13 -13.40 -15.43
N ARG A 29 -2.44 -13.55 -15.21
CA ARG A 29 -3.16 -14.78 -15.55
C ARG A 29 -3.16 -15.03 -17.05
N ASP A 30 -3.54 -14.04 -17.86
CA ASP A 30 -3.63 -14.20 -19.31
C ASP A 30 -2.25 -14.44 -19.93
N ALA A 31 -1.22 -13.75 -19.44
CA ALA A 31 0.15 -13.96 -19.88
C ALA A 31 0.67 -15.37 -19.52
N LEU A 32 0.37 -15.86 -18.32
CA LEU A 32 0.79 -17.19 -17.89
C LEU A 32 0.03 -18.28 -18.64
N ASP A 33 -1.28 -18.13 -18.84
CA ASP A 33 -2.11 -19.07 -19.59
C ASP A 33 -1.55 -19.28 -21.00
N LYS A 34 -1.25 -18.19 -21.70
CA LYS A 34 -0.59 -18.23 -23.00
C LYS A 34 0.79 -18.90 -22.93
N ALA A 35 1.62 -18.54 -21.96
CA ALA A 35 2.95 -19.12 -21.81
C ALA A 35 2.91 -20.64 -21.57
N ILE A 36 1.93 -21.13 -20.80
CA ILE A 36 1.75 -22.56 -20.53
C ILE A 36 1.33 -23.29 -21.81
N PHE A 37 0.39 -22.76 -22.58
CA PHE A 37 0.00 -23.36 -23.86
C PHE A 37 1.12 -23.35 -24.90
N ASP A 38 1.92 -22.28 -24.96
CA ASP A 38 3.09 -22.20 -25.82
C ASP A 38 4.15 -23.24 -25.41
N GLN A 39 4.41 -23.39 -24.10
CA GLN A 39 5.32 -24.42 -23.57
C GLN A 39 4.81 -25.84 -23.87
N LEU A 40 3.54 -26.13 -23.62
CA LEU A 40 2.94 -27.43 -23.92
C LEU A 40 3.01 -27.75 -25.41
N THR A 41 2.78 -26.75 -26.27
CA THR A 41 2.88 -26.92 -27.72
C THR A 41 4.32 -27.18 -28.16
N ALA A 42 5.29 -26.47 -27.61
CA ALA A 42 6.70 -26.71 -27.86
C ALA A 42 7.15 -28.11 -27.40
N ALA A 43 6.68 -28.55 -26.22
CA ALA A 43 6.92 -29.89 -25.69
C ALA A 43 6.28 -30.96 -26.59
N ARG A 44 5.02 -30.77 -26.99
CA ARG A 44 4.31 -31.64 -27.94
C ARG A 44 5.07 -31.76 -29.26
N GLN A 45 5.41 -30.65 -29.89
CA GLN A 45 6.11 -30.64 -31.19
C GLN A 45 7.52 -31.26 -31.11
N THR A 46 8.19 -31.11 -29.98
CA THR A 46 9.46 -31.78 -29.73
C THR A 46 9.26 -33.29 -29.64
N LYS A 47 8.25 -33.75 -28.90
CA LYS A 47 7.88 -35.17 -28.83
C LYS A 47 7.41 -35.74 -30.16
N THR A 48 6.60 -35.00 -30.92
CA THR A 48 6.19 -35.36 -32.28
C THR A 48 7.42 -35.60 -33.16
N ARG A 49 8.39 -34.68 -33.17
CA ARG A 49 9.63 -34.85 -33.95
C ARG A 49 10.46 -36.05 -33.50
N GLN A 50 10.54 -36.32 -32.19
CA GLN A 50 11.25 -37.48 -31.65
C GLN A 50 10.59 -38.80 -32.05
N VAL A 51 9.27 -38.91 -31.88
CA VAL A 51 8.49 -40.11 -32.23
C VAL A 51 8.55 -40.35 -33.74
N GLU A 52 8.23 -39.35 -34.57
CA GLU A 52 8.34 -39.50 -36.02
C GLU A 52 9.78 -39.78 -36.47
N GLY A 53 10.77 -39.18 -35.81
CA GLY A 53 12.18 -39.42 -36.04
C GLY A 53 12.55 -40.88 -35.80
N TYR A 54 12.13 -41.45 -34.67
CA TYR A 54 12.32 -42.86 -34.33
C TYR A 54 11.73 -43.79 -35.40
N PHE A 55 10.48 -43.57 -35.80
CA PHE A 55 9.83 -44.37 -36.85
C PHE A 55 10.53 -44.22 -38.21
N ARG A 56 11.01 -43.03 -38.58
CA ARG A 56 11.81 -42.81 -39.80
C ARG A 56 13.16 -43.53 -39.75
N THR A 57 13.83 -43.54 -38.61
CA THR A 57 15.12 -44.23 -38.43
C THR A 57 14.94 -45.74 -38.59
N ILE A 58 13.99 -46.33 -37.86
CA ILE A 58 13.71 -47.76 -37.93
C ILE A 58 13.29 -48.18 -39.34
N ASP A 59 12.45 -47.39 -40.01
CA ASP A 59 12.05 -47.61 -41.39
C ASP A 59 13.29 -47.68 -42.31
N ALA A 60 14.21 -46.72 -42.19
CA ALA A 60 15.44 -46.68 -42.99
C ALA A 60 16.38 -47.86 -42.68
N GLU A 61 16.53 -48.24 -41.41
CA GLU A 61 17.37 -49.35 -40.98
C GLU A 61 16.82 -50.70 -41.43
N LEU A 62 15.50 -50.91 -41.34
CA LEU A 62 14.85 -52.13 -41.84
C LEU A 62 15.03 -52.25 -43.36
N ARG A 63 14.87 -51.16 -44.11
CA ARG A 63 15.13 -51.13 -45.57
C ARG A 63 16.58 -51.47 -45.87
N LEU A 64 17.53 -50.91 -45.13
CA LEU A 64 18.95 -51.18 -45.31
C LEU A 64 19.26 -52.66 -45.08
N LEU A 65 18.74 -53.24 -43.99
CA LEU A 65 18.90 -54.65 -43.67
C LEU A 65 18.26 -55.55 -44.74
N ALA A 66 17.02 -55.27 -45.17
CA ALA A 66 16.32 -56.05 -46.19
C ALA A 66 17.06 -56.08 -47.54
N ASN A 67 17.79 -55.01 -47.86
CA ASN A 67 18.60 -54.90 -49.08
C ASN A 67 20.04 -55.39 -48.90
N SER A 68 20.47 -55.74 -47.68
CA SER A 68 21.83 -56.19 -47.41
C SER A 68 22.09 -57.57 -48.03
N LYS A 69 23.31 -57.79 -48.51
CA LYS A 69 23.72 -59.09 -49.07
C LYS A 69 23.54 -60.23 -48.05
N MET A 70 23.83 -59.96 -46.78
CA MET A 70 23.64 -60.91 -45.68
C MET A 70 22.18 -61.39 -45.59
N VAL A 71 21.20 -60.49 -45.53
CA VAL A 71 19.78 -60.87 -45.45
C VAL A 71 19.31 -61.55 -46.72
N VAL A 72 19.75 -61.08 -47.89
CA VAL A 72 19.40 -61.68 -49.19
C VAL A 72 19.90 -63.13 -49.29
N ASP A 73 21.15 -63.39 -48.92
CA ASP A 73 21.75 -64.73 -48.95
C ASP A 73 21.09 -65.64 -47.89
N ALA A 74 20.96 -65.16 -46.64
CA ALA A 74 20.28 -65.88 -45.56
C ALA A 74 18.85 -66.27 -45.94
N THR A 75 18.07 -65.33 -46.47
CA THR A 75 16.69 -65.55 -46.92
C THR A 75 16.64 -66.67 -47.96
N ARG A 76 17.51 -66.63 -48.97
CA ARG A 76 17.51 -67.63 -50.04
C ARG A 76 17.87 -69.01 -49.52
N GLU A 77 18.97 -69.11 -48.79
CA GLU A 77 19.55 -70.38 -48.36
C GLU A 77 18.71 -71.05 -47.29
N LEU A 78 18.27 -70.30 -46.27
CA LEU A 78 17.37 -70.82 -45.23
C LEU A 78 16.03 -71.25 -45.81
N ARG A 79 15.49 -70.53 -46.80
CA ARG A 79 14.25 -70.94 -47.50
C ARG A 79 14.42 -72.28 -48.22
N ILE A 80 15.54 -72.48 -48.92
CA ILE A 80 15.81 -73.74 -49.62
C ILE A 80 15.93 -74.89 -48.61
N ALA A 81 16.67 -74.67 -47.52
CA ALA A 81 16.86 -75.68 -46.47
C ALA A 81 15.56 -76.01 -45.73
N ALA A 82 14.75 -75.00 -45.38
CA ALA A 82 13.43 -75.20 -44.76
C ALA A 82 12.47 -75.96 -45.68
N ASN A 83 12.47 -75.66 -46.99
CA ASN A 83 11.66 -76.40 -47.96
C ASN A 83 12.15 -77.83 -48.19
N LYS A 84 13.43 -78.12 -47.98
CA LYS A 84 13.96 -79.49 -47.96
C LYS A 84 13.43 -80.25 -46.74
N LEU A 85 13.56 -79.68 -45.53
CA LEU A 85 12.99 -80.27 -44.31
C LEU A 85 11.48 -80.55 -44.43
N ASN A 86 10.74 -79.65 -45.07
CA ASN A 86 9.31 -79.85 -45.28
C ASN A 86 8.99 -81.05 -46.19
N ARG A 87 9.87 -81.36 -47.16
CA ARG A 87 9.74 -82.51 -48.06
C ARG A 87 10.20 -83.81 -47.40
N ASP A 88 11.26 -83.73 -46.60
CA ASP A 88 11.83 -84.89 -45.89
C ASP A 88 10.87 -85.41 -44.79
N GLY A 89 9.99 -84.54 -44.29
CA GLY A 89 8.97 -84.90 -43.30
C GLY A 89 9.46 -84.74 -41.86
N ALA A 90 8.52 -84.86 -40.92
CA ALA A 90 8.81 -84.88 -39.48
C ALA A 90 8.36 -86.23 -38.92
N SER A 91 9.24 -86.88 -38.15
CA SER A 91 8.93 -88.18 -37.54
C SER A 91 7.74 -88.06 -36.58
N PRO A 92 6.94 -89.14 -36.41
CA PRO A 92 5.83 -89.14 -35.46
C PRO A 92 6.26 -88.79 -34.02
N GLU A 93 7.41 -89.30 -33.58
CA GLU A 93 8.00 -89.01 -32.27
C GLU A 93 8.29 -87.52 -32.07
N LEU A 94 8.76 -86.85 -33.12
CA LEU A 94 9.06 -85.42 -33.05
C LEU A 94 7.77 -84.61 -32.96
N ARG A 95 6.75 -84.97 -33.74
CA ARG A 95 5.42 -84.34 -33.67
C ARG A 95 4.81 -84.47 -32.28
N GLU A 96 4.83 -85.67 -31.71
CA GLU A 96 4.32 -85.94 -30.37
C GLU A 96 4.99 -85.06 -29.30
N LYS A 97 6.32 -84.90 -29.36
CA LYS A 97 7.05 -84.03 -28.42
C LYS A 97 6.67 -82.55 -28.55
N VAL A 98 6.43 -82.08 -29.77
CA VAL A 98 5.99 -80.70 -30.01
C VAL A 98 4.55 -80.51 -29.53
N ASP A 99 3.65 -81.43 -29.85
CA ASP A 99 2.24 -81.38 -29.41
C ASP A 99 2.14 -81.38 -27.88
N ALA A 100 2.91 -82.26 -27.21
CA ALA A 100 3.01 -82.31 -25.76
C ALA A 100 3.53 -80.98 -25.18
N TRP A 101 4.60 -80.41 -25.76
CA TRP A 101 5.12 -79.12 -25.31
C TRP A 101 4.08 -77.98 -25.45
N TYR A 102 3.29 -77.95 -26.52
CA TYR A 102 2.21 -76.97 -26.63
C TYR A 102 1.15 -77.15 -25.54
N ALA A 103 0.73 -78.39 -25.28
CA ALA A 103 -0.28 -78.70 -24.27
C ALA A 103 0.21 -78.43 -22.84
N ASP A 104 1.47 -78.77 -22.53
CA ASP A 104 1.99 -78.77 -21.18
C ASP A 104 2.66 -77.44 -20.79
N ASP A 105 3.29 -76.74 -21.74
CA ASP A 105 4.03 -75.51 -21.47
C ASP A 105 3.32 -74.25 -22.00
N PHE A 106 2.93 -74.25 -23.28
CA PHE A 106 2.48 -73.03 -23.94
C PHE A 106 1.03 -72.65 -23.59
N ILE A 107 0.10 -73.60 -23.66
CA ILE A 107 -1.33 -73.35 -23.42
C ILE A 107 -1.59 -72.93 -21.97
N PRO A 108 -0.98 -73.55 -20.93
CA PRO A 108 -1.09 -73.07 -19.55
C PRO A 108 -0.49 -71.67 -19.35
N ALA A 109 0.53 -71.29 -20.12
CA ALA A 109 1.12 -69.95 -20.06
C ALA A 109 0.19 -68.87 -20.65
N ILE A 110 -0.49 -69.17 -21.77
CA ILE A 110 -1.51 -68.26 -22.35
C ILE A 110 -2.73 -68.18 -21.43
N THR A 111 -3.21 -69.31 -20.91
CA THR A 111 -4.39 -69.38 -20.04
C THR A 111 -4.22 -68.49 -18.81
N ARG A 112 -3.02 -68.46 -18.21
CA ARG A 112 -2.69 -67.58 -17.09
C ARG A 112 -2.81 -66.08 -17.40
N VAL A 113 -2.58 -65.68 -18.65
CA VAL A 113 -2.64 -64.26 -19.07
C VAL A 113 -4.04 -63.89 -19.55
N GLN A 114 -4.67 -64.75 -20.36
CA GLN A 114 -5.97 -64.47 -20.99
C GLN A 114 -7.17 -64.86 -20.12
N GLY A 115 -6.98 -65.67 -19.08
CA GLY A 115 -8.05 -66.15 -18.21
C GLY A 115 -8.98 -67.19 -18.86
N LYS A 116 -8.75 -67.53 -20.13
CA LYS A 116 -9.50 -68.54 -20.89
C LYS A 116 -8.51 -69.52 -21.50
N GLU A 117 -8.80 -70.81 -21.38
CA GLU A 117 -8.01 -71.88 -21.98
C GLU A 117 -8.39 -72.03 -23.47
N PRO A 118 -7.45 -71.78 -24.39
CA PRO A 118 -7.72 -71.94 -25.80
C PRO A 118 -7.43 -73.38 -26.26
N ALA A 119 -8.00 -73.80 -27.40
CA ALA A 119 -7.78 -75.15 -27.90
C ALA A 119 -6.35 -75.31 -28.43
N VAL A 120 -5.63 -76.34 -27.96
CA VAL A 120 -4.24 -76.61 -28.39
C VAL A 120 -4.13 -76.69 -29.91
N ALA A 121 -5.09 -77.34 -30.56
CA ALA A 121 -5.15 -77.52 -32.00
C ALA A 121 -5.12 -76.20 -32.80
N ASP A 122 -5.55 -75.07 -32.21
CA ASP A 122 -5.52 -73.76 -32.87
C ASP A 122 -4.10 -73.19 -32.98
N TYR A 123 -3.14 -73.72 -32.23
CA TYR A 123 -1.75 -73.25 -32.15
C TYR A 123 -0.74 -74.22 -32.73
N LEU A 124 -1.16 -75.45 -33.03
CA LEU A 124 -0.24 -76.48 -33.49
C LEU A 124 0.36 -76.14 -34.87
N PRO A 125 1.61 -76.55 -35.12
CA PRO A 125 2.21 -76.42 -36.43
C PRO A 125 1.46 -77.23 -37.49
N VAL A 126 1.44 -76.75 -38.74
CA VAL A 126 0.69 -77.39 -39.84
C VAL A 126 1.58 -78.26 -40.72
N ASP A 127 2.85 -77.90 -40.90
CA ASP A 127 3.75 -78.56 -41.85
C ASP A 127 4.98 -79.20 -41.19
N ALA A 128 5.63 -80.10 -41.92
CA ALA A 128 6.72 -80.92 -41.39
C ALA A 128 7.95 -80.09 -40.99
N ALA A 129 8.30 -79.07 -41.78
CA ALA A 129 9.40 -78.17 -41.42
C ALA A 129 9.11 -77.41 -40.13
N SER A 130 7.86 -77.00 -39.91
CA SER A 130 7.42 -76.31 -38.70
C SER A 130 7.65 -77.16 -37.46
N TYR A 131 7.17 -78.42 -37.47
CA TYR A 131 7.42 -79.37 -36.38
C TYR A 131 8.92 -79.56 -36.16
N TYR A 132 9.67 -79.89 -37.22
CA TYR A 132 11.09 -80.18 -37.13
C TYR A 132 11.89 -79.01 -36.51
N LEU A 133 11.68 -77.80 -37.02
CA LEU A 133 12.41 -76.62 -36.56
C LEU A 133 11.98 -76.19 -35.15
N GLN A 134 10.69 -76.24 -34.82
CA GLN A 134 10.25 -75.91 -33.47
C GLN A 134 10.76 -76.92 -32.44
N TYR A 135 10.82 -78.21 -32.77
CA TYR A 135 11.43 -79.19 -31.87
C TYR A 135 12.86 -78.81 -31.52
N HIS A 136 13.72 -78.58 -32.53
CA HIS A 136 15.14 -78.32 -32.30
C HIS A 136 15.44 -76.95 -31.69
N TYR A 137 14.66 -75.91 -32.02
CA TYR A 137 14.94 -74.53 -31.58
C TYR A 137 14.06 -74.04 -30.42
N ILE A 138 12.96 -74.72 -30.09
CA ILE A 138 12.04 -74.31 -29.01
C ILE A 138 11.96 -75.39 -27.93
N VAL A 139 11.61 -76.63 -28.31
CA VAL A 139 11.32 -77.72 -27.35
C VAL A 139 12.61 -78.30 -26.76
N ALA A 140 13.58 -78.66 -27.60
CA ALA A 140 14.87 -79.21 -27.21
C ALA A 140 15.93 -78.12 -26.97
N ASN A 141 15.53 -76.86 -26.89
CA ASN A 141 16.45 -75.75 -26.67
C ASN A 141 17.05 -75.83 -25.25
N PRO A 142 18.39 -75.83 -25.10
CA PRO A 142 19.03 -75.92 -23.78
C PRO A 142 18.88 -74.62 -22.95
N ASN A 143 18.48 -73.51 -23.57
CA ASN A 143 18.31 -72.24 -22.90
C ASN A 143 16.86 -72.04 -22.42
N PRO A 144 16.66 -71.29 -21.32
CA PRO A 144 15.32 -70.88 -20.90
C PRO A 144 14.66 -70.01 -21.97
N LYS A 145 13.33 -69.86 -21.88
CA LYS A 145 12.50 -69.15 -22.86
C LYS A 145 13.11 -67.82 -23.32
N GLU A 146 13.51 -66.97 -22.38
CA GLU A 146 14.01 -65.60 -22.63
C GLU A 146 15.39 -65.56 -23.28
N ARG A 147 16.04 -66.72 -23.44
CA ARG A 147 17.39 -66.86 -23.99
C ARG A 147 17.47 -67.89 -25.11
N ARG A 148 16.33 -68.34 -25.65
CA ARG A 148 16.30 -69.31 -26.78
C ARG A 148 17.09 -68.81 -27.98
N ARG A 149 17.09 -67.50 -28.21
CA ARG A 149 17.93 -66.78 -29.18
C ARG A 149 19.44 -66.99 -29.05
N LEU A 150 19.94 -67.70 -28.04
CA LEU A 150 21.38 -67.99 -27.90
C LEU A 150 21.79 -69.30 -28.59
N VAL A 151 20.83 -70.07 -29.11
CA VAL A 151 21.13 -71.29 -29.88
C VAL A 151 21.52 -70.93 -31.31
N ASP A 152 22.81 -71.01 -31.59
CA ASP A 152 23.32 -70.85 -32.96
C ASP A 152 23.17 -72.16 -33.76
N ASP A 153 23.42 -73.32 -33.15
CA ASP A 153 23.23 -74.66 -33.74
C ASP A 153 22.67 -75.63 -32.68
N PRO A 154 21.50 -76.27 -32.91
CA PRO A 154 20.92 -77.27 -32.01
C PRO A 154 21.57 -78.66 -32.11
N GLY A 155 22.51 -78.89 -33.03
CA GLY A 155 23.23 -80.15 -33.17
C GLY A 155 22.47 -81.26 -33.91
N ASP A 156 21.46 -80.91 -34.71
CA ASP A 156 20.63 -81.86 -35.47
C ASP A 156 21.26 -82.28 -36.82
N GLY A 157 22.36 -81.63 -37.22
CA GLY A 157 23.11 -81.94 -38.44
C GLY A 157 22.44 -81.51 -39.75
N SER A 158 21.28 -80.85 -39.69
CA SER A 158 20.55 -80.41 -40.88
C SER A 158 21.27 -79.29 -41.62
N ASP A 159 21.03 -79.20 -42.93
CA ASP A 159 21.55 -78.08 -43.73
C ASP A 159 21.00 -76.75 -43.23
N TYR A 160 19.77 -76.73 -42.69
CA TYR A 160 19.18 -75.54 -42.09
C TYR A 160 20.01 -75.08 -40.89
N SER A 161 20.37 -75.97 -39.96
CA SER A 161 21.12 -75.58 -38.77
C SER A 161 22.54 -75.13 -39.05
N LYS A 162 23.20 -75.70 -40.06
CA LYS A 162 24.51 -75.19 -40.52
C LYS A 162 24.42 -73.74 -41.03
N LEU A 163 23.38 -73.44 -41.80
CA LEU A 163 23.12 -72.08 -42.31
C LEU A 163 22.67 -71.15 -41.18
N HIS A 164 21.88 -71.66 -40.24
CA HIS A 164 21.47 -70.91 -39.06
C HIS A 164 22.68 -70.50 -38.22
N ALA A 165 23.62 -71.41 -37.97
CA ALA A 165 24.87 -71.12 -37.25
C ALA A 165 25.72 -70.05 -37.94
N LEU A 166 25.65 -69.96 -39.27
CA LEU A 166 26.34 -68.93 -40.06
C LEU A 166 25.66 -67.56 -39.94
N TYR A 167 24.34 -67.49 -40.09
CA TYR A 167 23.62 -66.21 -40.20
C TYR A 167 23.05 -65.67 -38.89
N HIS A 168 22.70 -66.54 -37.95
CA HIS A 168 21.99 -66.15 -36.73
C HIS A 168 22.80 -65.20 -35.83
N PRO A 169 24.11 -65.39 -35.59
CA PRO A 169 24.89 -64.42 -34.81
C PRO A 169 24.85 -63.01 -35.41
N LEU A 170 24.88 -62.89 -36.74
CA LEU A 170 24.85 -61.62 -37.45
C LEU A 170 23.48 -60.96 -37.40
N MET A 171 22.42 -61.73 -37.64
CA MET A 171 21.03 -61.26 -37.59
C MET A 171 20.60 -60.88 -36.16
N ARG A 172 21.02 -61.65 -35.16
CA ARG A 172 20.83 -61.34 -33.73
C ARG A 172 21.53 -60.04 -33.34
N ALA A 173 22.78 -59.84 -33.81
CA ALA A 173 23.50 -58.59 -33.59
C ALA A 173 22.83 -57.40 -34.28
N ALA A 174 22.33 -57.57 -35.51
CA ALA A 174 21.59 -56.54 -36.23
C ALA A 174 20.31 -56.13 -35.50
N ALA A 175 19.50 -57.11 -35.07
CA ALA A 175 18.28 -56.87 -34.30
C ALA A 175 18.57 -56.10 -33.00
N ALA A 176 19.58 -56.53 -32.24
CA ALA A 176 19.99 -55.87 -31.00
C ALA A 176 20.55 -54.45 -31.21
N THR A 177 21.26 -54.21 -32.32
CA THR A 177 21.85 -52.89 -32.63
C THR A 177 20.76 -51.87 -32.97
N VAL A 178 19.73 -52.30 -33.70
CA VAL A 178 18.60 -51.44 -34.09
C VAL A 178 17.57 -51.28 -32.97
N GLY A 179 17.51 -52.23 -32.03
CA GLY A 179 16.51 -52.22 -30.95
C GLY A 179 15.19 -52.91 -31.33
N PHE A 180 15.23 -53.84 -32.28
CA PHE A 180 14.08 -54.71 -32.56
C PHE A 180 13.89 -55.75 -31.46
N PHE A 181 12.63 -56.02 -31.10
CA PHE A 181 12.33 -57.10 -30.17
C PHE A 181 12.63 -58.45 -30.82
N ASP A 182 12.17 -58.64 -32.06
CA ASP A 182 12.47 -59.80 -32.89
C ASP A 182 12.68 -59.37 -34.35
N LEU A 183 13.54 -60.09 -35.05
CA LEU A 183 13.80 -59.93 -36.47
C LEU A 183 13.53 -61.27 -37.17
N MET A 184 12.59 -61.25 -38.10
CA MET A 184 12.05 -62.44 -38.73
C MET A 184 12.12 -62.35 -40.25
N VAL A 185 12.09 -63.50 -40.92
CA VAL A 185 12.01 -63.59 -42.37
C VAL A 185 10.87 -64.51 -42.75
N ALA A 186 9.95 -64.03 -43.58
CA ALA A 186 8.89 -64.83 -44.19
C ALA A 186 9.21 -65.22 -45.63
N ASP A 187 8.84 -66.44 -46.02
CA ASP A 187 8.74 -66.83 -47.43
C ASP A 187 7.47 -66.21 -48.04
N PRO A 188 7.57 -65.38 -49.10
CA PRO A 188 6.44 -64.68 -49.69
C PRO A 188 5.40 -65.62 -50.30
N LYS A 189 5.79 -66.84 -50.68
CA LYS A 189 4.88 -67.82 -51.30
C LYS A 189 4.08 -68.60 -50.28
N SER A 190 4.75 -69.25 -49.34
CA SER A 190 4.08 -70.09 -48.32
C SER A 190 3.60 -69.32 -47.08
N GLY A 191 4.07 -68.08 -46.90
CA GLY A 191 3.88 -67.31 -45.68
C GLY A 191 4.67 -67.85 -44.49
N ARG A 192 5.54 -68.85 -44.66
CA ARG A 192 6.30 -69.46 -43.56
C ARG A 192 7.32 -68.49 -42.99
N LEU A 193 7.34 -68.30 -41.67
CA LEU A 193 8.43 -67.64 -40.95
C LEU A 193 9.68 -68.53 -40.94
N ILE A 194 10.44 -68.50 -42.04
CA ILE A 194 11.63 -69.32 -42.25
C ILE A 194 12.78 -68.98 -41.28
N TYR A 195 12.72 -67.84 -40.61
CA TYR A 195 13.69 -67.40 -39.61
C TYR A 195 13.03 -66.45 -38.60
N THR A 196 13.42 -66.53 -37.33
CA THR A 196 13.16 -65.56 -36.26
C THR A 196 14.41 -65.46 -35.37
N VAL A 197 14.66 -64.37 -34.66
CA VAL A 197 15.76 -64.28 -33.70
C VAL A 197 15.33 -64.88 -32.36
N GLU A 198 14.16 -64.53 -31.85
CA GLU A 198 13.73 -64.88 -30.49
C GLU A 198 13.29 -66.33 -30.32
N LYS A 199 12.91 -67.02 -31.42
CA LYS A 199 12.41 -68.41 -31.40
C LYS A 199 11.16 -68.58 -30.52
N GLU A 200 10.20 -67.66 -30.68
CA GLU A 200 8.85 -67.84 -30.16
C GLU A 200 8.07 -68.86 -31.01
N VAL A 201 6.85 -69.18 -30.58
CA VAL A 201 6.01 -70.24 -31.19
C VAL A 201 5.52 -69.93 -32.61
N ASP A 202 5.77 -68.73 -33.10
CA ASP A 202 5.56 -68.33 -34.48
C ASP A 202 6.67 -68.81 -35.43
N PHE A 203 7.85 -69.13 -34.89
CA PHE A 203 8.97 -69.65 -35.67
C PHE A 203 8.55 -70.86 -36.50
N ALA A 204 8.91 -70.82 -37.77
CA ALA A 204 8.59 -71.82 -38.79
C ALA A 204 7.09 -71.99 -39.11
N THR A 205 6.17 -71.27 -38.47
CA THR A 205 4.73 -71.33 -38.78
C THR A 205 4.38 -70.54 -40.05
N SER A 206 3.30 -70.95 -40.73
CA SER A 206 2.77 -70.19 -41.88
C SER A 206 1.83 -69.08 -41.43
N LEU A 207 2.09 -67.87 -41.91
CA LEU A 207 1.22 -66.69 -41.79
C LEU A 207 0.05 -66.69 -42.78
N GLN A 208 -0.07 -67.70 -43.65
CA GLN A 208 -1.19 -67.84 -44.58
C GLN A 208 -2.14 -68.95 -44.17
N THR A 209 -1.60 -70.10 -43.75
CA THR A 209 -2.39 -71.31 -43.44
C THR A 209 -2.30 -71.74 -41.99
N GLY A 210 -1.38 -71.18 -41.21
CA GLY A 210 -1.15 -71.55 -39.81
C GLY A 210 -1.98 -70.77 -38.79
N PRO A 211 -1.67 -70.95 -37.49
CA PRO A 211 -2.35 -70.29 -36.36
C PRO A 211 -2.40 -68.77 -36.46
N ASN A 212 -1.36 -68.16 -37.02
CA ASN A 212 -1.17 -66.70 -37.02
C ASN A 212 -1.73 -66.01 -38.27
N ARG A 213 -2.57 -66.67 -39.08
CA ARG A 213 -3.09 -66.12 -40.35
C ARG A 213 -3.91 -64.83 -40.23
N GLY A 214 -4.56 -64.61 -39.08
CA GLY A 214 -5.37 -63.43 -38.81
C GLY A 214 -4.63 -62.31 -38.07
N SER A 215 -3.31 -62.45 -37.88
CA SER A 215 -2.50 -61.48 -37.13
C SER A 215 -2.11 -60.27 -37.97
N ASN A 216 -1.72 -59.18 -37.30
CA ASN A 216 -1.17 -58.00 -37.95
C ASN A 216 0.19 -58.28 -38.63
N VAL A 217 1.02 -59.20 -38.13
CA VAL A 217 2.24 -59.62 -38.87
C VAL A 217 1.90 -60.31 -40.20
N ALA A 218 0.84 -61.13 -40.24
CA ALA A 218 0.37 -61.72 -41.50
C ALA A 218 -0.10 -60.64 -42.49
N ALA A 219 -0.81 -59.61 -42.01
CA ALA A 219 -1.21 -58.46 -42.81
C ALA A 219 0.01 -57.67 -43.36
N ALA A 220 1.01 -57.39 -42.51
CA ALA A 220 2.24 -56.72 -42.91
C ALA A 220 2.97 -57.47 -44.02
N VAL A 221 3.12 -58.79 -43.87
CA VAL A 221 3.77 -59.67 -44.85
C VAL A 221 2.97 -59.73 -46.15
N ALA A 222 1.65 -59.93 -46.08
CA ALA A 222 0.81 -60.00 -47.28
C ALA A 222 0.88 -58.72 -48.11
N ARG A 223 0.87 -57.54 -47.45
CA ARG A 223 1.00 -56.24 -48.12
C ARG A 223 2.37 -56.06 -48.74
N CYS A 224 3.45 -56.38 -48.03
CA CYS A 224 4.81 -56.16 -48.52
C CYS A 224 5.28 -57.22 -49.53
N ALA A 225 4.74 -58.43 -49.49
CA ALA A 225 5.10 -59.52 -50.41
C ALA A 225 4.73 -59.28 -51.87
N VAL A 226 3.93 -58.24 -52.17
CA VAL A 226 3.50 -57.88 -53.53
C VAL A 226 4.11 -56.57 -54.04
N LEU A 227 4.93 -55.89 -53.22
CA LEU A 227 5.50 -54.57 -53.54
C LEU A 227 6.99 -54.75 -53.90
N LEU A 228 7.31 -54.57 -55.18
CA LEU A 228 8.68 -54.78 -55.69
C LEU A 228 9.64 -53.64 -55.32
N ASP A 229 9.11 -52.48 -54.95
CA ASP A 229 9.92 -51.32 -54.58
C ASP A 229 10.71 -51.59 -53.29
N ARG A 230 12.04 -51.54 -53.43
CA ARG A 230 13.01 -51.73 -52.34
C ARG A 230 12.97 -50.63 -51.28
N SER A 231 12.28 -49.53 -51.58
CA SER A 231 12.04 -48.43 -50.64
C SER A 231 10.72 -48.59 -49.87
N THR A 232 9.95 -49.65 -50.11
CA THR A 232 8.68 -49.85 -49.40
C THR A 232 8.89 -50.48 -48.03
N VAL A 233 8.18 -49.95 -47.03
CA VAL A 233 7.99 -50.58 -45.71
C VAL A 233 6.50 -50.59 -45.38
N CYS A 234 6.02 -51.72 -44.87
CA CYS A 234 4.64 -51.90 -44.41
C CYS A 234 4.63 -51.91 -42.89
N LEU A 235 4.23 -50.79 -42.29
CA LEU A 235 3.93 -50.70 -40.86
C LEU A 235 2.48 -51.14 -40.62
N GLU A 236 2.29 -51.98 -39.61
CA GLU A 236 0.99 -52.35 -39.04
C GLU A 236 0.94 -51.90 -37.58
N ASP A 237 -0.22 -51.35 -37.18
CA ASP A 237 -0.48 -50.91 -35.80
C ASP A 237 -0.43 -52.09 -34.82
N PHE A 238 -0.41 -51.77 -33.53
CA PHE A 238 -0.54 -52.72 -32.45
C PHE A 238 -1.81 -53.57 -32.61
N ALA A 239 -1.65 -54.87 -32.45
CA ALA A 239 -2.74 -55.82 -32.23
C ALA A 239 -2.31 -56.87 -31.18
N PRO A 240 -3.26 -57.56 -30.53
CA PRO A 240 -2.93 -58.71 -29.69
C PRO A 240 -2.19 -59.77 -30.50
N TYR A 241 -1.00 -60.17 -30.06
CA TYR A 241 -0.19 -61.16 -30.75
C TYR A 241 -0.01 -62.42 -29.89
N ALA A 242 -0.62 -63.52 -30.32
CA ALA A 242 -0.70 -64.74 -29.52
C ALA A 242 0.67 -65.36 -29.18
N PRO A 243 1.68 -65.37 -30.07
CA PRO A 243 3.05 -65.80 -29.74
C PRO A 243 3.67 -64.99 -28.60
N SER A 244 3.36 -63.69 -28.52
CA SER A 244 3.70 -62.82 -27.37
C SER A 244 2.72 -62.97 -26.18
N ARG A 245 2.05 -64.13 -26.04
CA ARG A 245 1.00 -64.40 -25.04
C ARG A 245 -0.19 -63.44 -25.10
N GLY A 246 -0.47 -62.87 -26.28
CA GLY A 246 -1.54 -61.89 -26.50
C GLY A 246 -1.12 -60.44 -26.22
N ALA A 247 0.14 -60.19 -25.86
CA ALA A 247 0.60 -58.83 -25.65
C ALA A 247 0.44 -57.97 -26.92
N PRO A 248 0.02 -56.70 -26.78
CA PRO A 248 -0.04 -55.74 -27.88
C PRO A 248 1.31 -55.66 -28.60
N THR A 249 1.33 -55.91 -29.90
CA THR A 249 2.57 -55.92 -30.68
C THR A 249 2.35 -55.23 -32.02
N ALA A 250 3.29 -54.39 -32.46
CA ALA A 250 3.30 -53.76 -33.77
C ALA A 250 4.44 -54.31 -34.63
N PHE A 251 4.25 -54.33 -35.96
CA PHE A 251 5.22 -54.92 -36.89
C PHE A 251 5.53 -53.97 -38.05
N MET A 252 6.78 -53.98 -38.47
CA MET A 252 7.19 -53.43 -39.76
C MET A 252 7.73 -54.53 -40.66
N ALA A 253 7.42 -54.46 -41.95
CA ALA A 253 7.89 -55.40 -42.94
C ALA A 253 8.53 -54.69 -44.13
N ALA A 254 9.56 -55.30 -44.72
CA ALA A 254 10.23 -54.82 -45.93
C ALA A 254 10.49 -55.98 -46.90
N PRO A 255 10.28 -55.80 -48.21
CA PRO A 255 10.52 -56.86 -49.19
C PRO A 255 12.02 -57.13 -49.36
N VAL A 256 12.41 -58.40 -49.32
CA VAL A 256 13.77 -58.84 -49.67
C VAL A 256 13.78 -59.18 -51.15
N VAL A 257 14.42 -58.33 -51.94
CA VAL A 257 14.42 -58.41 -53.41
C VAL A 257 15.78 -58.86 -53.92
N ASP A 258 15.81 -59.95 -54.68
CA ASP A 258 16.99 -60.40 -55.41
C ASP A 258 16.72 -60.45 -56.91
N ARG A 259 17.60 -59.82 -57.70
CA ARG A 259 17.51 -59.77 -59.18
C ARG A 259 16.10 -59.42 -59.70
N GLY A 260 15.42 -58.48 -59.04
CA GLY A 260 14.08 -58.02 -59.42
C GLY A 260 12.94 -58.97 -59.03
N ILE A 261 13.19 -59.94 -58.14
CA ILE A 261 12.19 -60.88 -57.63
C ILE A 261 12.17 -60.79 -56.10
N ILE A 262 10.96 -60.71 -55.52
CA ILE A 262 10.78 -60.81 -54.06
C ILE A 262 11.05 -62.25 -53.65
N ILE A 263 12.11 -62.48 -52.87
CA ILE A 263 12.51 -63.80 -52.39
C ILE A 263 12.16 -64.04 -50.91
N GLY A 264 11.85 -62.97 -50.18
CA GLY A 264 11.55 -62.95 -48.76
C GLY A 264 10.82 -61.68 -48.36
N VAL A 265 10.28 -61.65 -47.15
CA VAL A 265 9.88 -60.42 -46.46
C VAL A 265 10.60 -60.39 -45.12
N LEU A 266 11.43 -59.37 -44.89
CA LEU A 266 12.08 -59.12 -43.60
C LEU A 266 11.07 -58.39 -42.71
N ILE A 267 10.93 -58.84 -41.47
CA ILE A 267 9.92 -58.35 -40.53
C ILE A 267 10.65 -57.97 -39.25
N ALA A 268 10.36 -56.78 -38.73
CA ALA A 268 10.78 -56.35 -37.41
C ALA A 268 9.55 -56.27 -36.49
N GLN A 269 9.62 -56.96 -35.36
CA GLN A 269 8.73 -56.73 -34.24
C GLN A 269 9.22 -55.50 -33.47
N LEU A 270 8.38 -54.47 -33.40
CA LEU A 270 8.74 -53.23 -32.70
C LEU A 270 8.72 -53.44 -31.18
N SER A 271 9.69 -52.85 -30.50
CA SER A 271 9.75 -52.87 -29.04
C SER A 271 8.81 -51.83 -28.44
N ASN A 272 7.79 -52.29 -27.69
CA ASN A 272 6.90 -51.40 -26.95
C ASN A 272 7.68 -50.52 -25.97
N ALA A 273 8.71 -51.08 -25.34
CA ALA A 273 9.54 -50.38 -24.38
C ALA A 273 10.31 -49.22 -25.02
N GLU A 274 10.83 -49.39 -26.24
CA GLU A 274 11.54 -48.33 -26.97
C GLU A 274 10.57 -47.20 -27.40
N ILE A 275 9.38 -47.56 -27.88
CA ILE A 275 8.33 -46.56 -28.21
C ILE A 275 7.94 -45.78 -26.96
N ASP A 276 7.70 -46.47 -25.84
CA ASP A 276 7.41 -45.86 -24.55
C ASP A 276 8.56 -44.97 -24.05
N ASP A 277 9.81 -45.38 -24.22
CA ASP A 277 10.98 -44.59 -23.82
C ASP A 277 11.05 -43.27 -24.59
N VAL A 278 10.85 -43.31 -25.91
CA VAL A 278 10.83 -42.11 -26.77
C VAL A 278 9.72 -41.14 -26.36
N VAL A 279 8.51 -41.65 -26.12
CA VAL A 279 7.35 -40.82 -25.74
C VAL A 279 7.51 -40.24 -24.34
N THR A 280 8.01 -41.03 -23.38
CA THR A 280 8.18 -40.59 -21.98
C THR A 280 9.50 -39.86 -21.73
N GLY A 281 10.40 -39.79 -22.71
CA GLY A 281 11.76 -39.24 -22.54
C GLY A 281 12.60 -40.05 -21.55
N GLY A 282 12.42 -41.37 -21.55
CA GLY A 282 12.99 -42.27 -20.55
C GLY A 282 12.47 -42.02 -19.14
N ARG A 283 11.18 -41.68 -19.03
CA ARG A 283 10.48 -41.41 -17.76
C ARG A 283 11.08 -40.22 -16.98
N ARG A 284 11.69 -39.28 -17.69
CA ARG A 284 12.32 -38.06 -17.13
C ARG A 284 11.47 -36.82 -17.36
N TRP A 285 10.17 -36.91 -17.11
CA TRP A 285 9.16 -35.87 -17.42
C TRP A 285 9.56 -34.46 -16.94
N ARG A 286 10.07 -34.31 -15.72
CA ARG A 286 10.52 -33.01 -15.20
C ARG A 286 11.64 -32.38 -16.04
N GLN A 287 12.60 -33.19 -16.49
CA GLN A 287 13.75 -32.74 -17.27
C GLN A 287 13.35 -32.45 -18.73
N GLU A 288 12.32 -33.13 -19.21
CA GLU A 288 11.66 -32.91 -20.51
C GLU A 288 10.70 -31.70 -20.49
N GLY A 289 10.59 -30.99 -19.36
CA GLY A 289 9.78 -29.77 -19.26
C GLY A 289 8.29 -29.99 -18.99
N PHE A 290 7.89 -31.19 -18.56
CA PHE A 290 6.51 -31.53 -18.22
C PHE A 290 6.13 -31.28 -16.76
N GLY A 291 7.07 -30.83 -15.91
CA GLY A 291 6.77 -30.56 -14.50
C GLY A 291 6.38 -31.81 -13.70
N GLU A 292 5.55 -31.62 -12.67
CA GLU A 292 5.19 -32.62 -11.68
C GLU A 292 4.05 -33.54 -12.11
N THR A 293 3.11 -33.05 -12.92
CA THR A 293 1.91 -33.77 -13.35
C THR A 293 1.81 -33.91 -14.87
N GLY A 294 2.61 -33.15 -15.61
CA GLY A 294 2.55 -33.17 -17.06
C GLY A 294 3.13 -34.45 -17.65
N GLU A 295 2.67 -34.75 -18.85
CA GLU A 295 3.05 -35.94 -19.62
C GLU A 295 2.73 -35.76 -21.11
N ALA A 296 3.26 -36.67 -21.93
CA ALA A 296 2.82 -36.91 -23.29
C ALA A 296 2.45 -38.39 -23.46
N TYR A 297 1.44 -38.67 -24.28
CA TYR A 297 1.02 -40.03 -24.61
C TYR A 297 0.48 -40.11 -26.05
N LEU A 298 0.55 -41.32 -26.61
CA LEU A 298 0.07 -41.67 -27.94
C LEU A 298 -1.29 -42.36 -27.87
N VAL A 299 -2.17 -42.07 -28.82
CA VAL A 299 -3.50 -42.69 -28.93
C VAL A 299 -3.79 -43.07 -30.38
N GLY A 300 -4.33 -44.25 -30.59
CA GLY A 300 -4.77 -44.73 -31.91
C GLY A 300 -6.23 -44.38 -32.23
N PRO A 301 -6.73 -44.73 -33.43
CA PRO A 301 -8.08 -44.38 -33.88
C PRO A 301 -9.20 -45.12 -33.14
N ASP A 302 -8.84 -46.18 -32.40
CA ASP A 302 -9.70 -46.92 -31.47
C ASP A 302 -9.84 -46.24 -30.09
N HIS A 303 -9.22 -45.07 -29.92
CA HIS A 303 -9.10 -44.35 -28.65
C HIS A 303 -8.35 -45.12 -27.55
N LEU A 304 -7.57 -46.14 -27.93
CA LEU A 304 -6.71 -46.86 -27.00
C LEU A 304 -5.30 -46.31 -27.06
N VAL A 305 -4.61 -46.29 -25.92
CA VAL A 305 -3.25 -45.74 -25.87
C VAL A 305 -2.26 -46.63 -26.63
N ARG A 306 -1.27 -46.00 -27.27
CA ARG A 306 -0.11 -46.64 -27.93
C ARG A 306 1.19 -46.47 -27.16
N SER A 307 1.13 -45.72 -26.05
CA SER A 307 2.19 -45.57 -25.07
C SER A 307 1.58 -45.48 -23.67
N GLY A 308 2.29 -45.94 -22.65
CA GLY A 308 1.81 -45.85 -21.28
C GLY A 308 1.81 -44.42 -20.73
N PRO A 309 0.72 -43.99 -20.05
CA PRO A 309 0.73 -42.72 -19.35
C PRO A 309 1.69 -42.75 -18.14
N ARG A 310 2.13 -41.57 -17.72
CA ARG A 310 3.04 -41.33 -16.60
C ARG A 310 2.57 -42.00 -15.31
N ALA A 311 1.28 -41.88 -14.99
CA ALA A 311 0.70 -42.45 -13.76
C ALA A 311 0.93 -43.97 -13.65
N PHE A 312 0.87 -44.70 -14.76
CA PHE A 312 1.14 -46.14 -14.79
C PHE A 312 2.56 -46.49 -14.35
N TYR A 313 3.54 -45.63 -14.67
CA TYR A 313 4.95 -45.84 -14.36
C TYR A 313 5.37 -45.32 -13.00
N GLU A 314 4.79 -44.22 -12.52
CA GLU A 314 5.14 -43.63 -11.22
C GLU A 314 4.50 -44.37 -10.04
N ASN A 315 3.21 -44.70 -10.14
CA ASN A 315 2.50 -45.42 -9.08
C ASN A 315 1.31 -46.21 -9.65
N ARG A 316 1.53 -47.52 -9.81
CA ARG A 316 0.50 -48.44 -10.34
C ARG A 316 -0.75 -48.51 -9.47
N GLU A 317 -0.63 -48.44 -8.16
CA GLU A 317 -1.79 -48.53 -7.26
C GLU A 317 -2.69 -47.30 -7.41
N THR A 318 -2.09 -46.10 -7.41
CA THR A 318 -2.81 -44.85 -7.64
C THR A 318 -3.42 -44.84 -9.04
N TYR A 319 -2.68 -45.26 -10.06
CA TYR A 319 -3.18 -45.33 -11.44
C TYR A 319 -4.45 -46.20 -11.55
N PHE A 320 -4.46 -47.41 -10.98
CA PHE A 320 -5.65 -48.26 -11.02
C PHE A 320 -6.80 -47.69 -10.17
N ALA A 321 -6.51 -47.04 -9.05
CA ALA A 321 -7.52 -46.37 -8.24
C ALA A 321 -8.17 -45.19 -8.99
N GLU A 322 -7.36 -44.40 -9.72
CA GLU A 322 -7.83 -43.30 -10.56
C GLU A 322 -8.70 -43.81 -11.73
N LEU A 323 -8.26 -44.86 -12.44
CA LEU A 323 -9.07 -45.49 -13.50
C LEU A 323 -10.42 -45.98 -12.97
N LYS A 324 -10.42 -46.63 -11.80
CA LYS A 324 -11.67 -47.07 -11.17
C LYS A 324 -12.57 -45.90 -10.77
N ALA A 325 -11.98 -44.81 -10.26
CA ALA A 325 -12.72 -43.61 -9.85
C ALA A 325 -13.41 -42.90 -11.03
N VAL A 326 -12.83 -42.96 -12.22
CA VAL A 326 -13.45 -42.42 -13.45
C VAL A 326 -14.40 -43.39 -14.14
N GLY A 327 -14.62 -44.58 -13.57
CA GLY A 327 -15.56 -45.57 -14.10
C GLY A 327 -15.01 -46.41 -15.26
N ALA A 328 -13.68 -46.60 -15.34
CA ALA A 328 -13.10 -47.54 -16.30
C ALA A 328 -13.65 -48.96 -16.05
N PRO A 329 -13.98 -49.73 -17.11
CA PRO A 329 -14.47 -51.10 -16.95
C PRO A 329 -13.49 -51.97 -16.17
N GLU A 330 -13.99 -52.86 -15.31
CA GLU A 330 -13.15 -53.83 -14.59
C GLU A 330 -12.38 -54.75 -15.56
N GLU A 331 -12.93 -55.01 -16.75
CA GLU A 331 -12.24 -55.75 -17.83
C GLU A 331 -11.00 -55.01 -18.35
N GLU A 332 -11.07 -53.69 -18.51
CA GLU A 332 -9.93 -52.84 -18.90
C GLU A 332 -8.84 -52.90 -17.83
N ILE A 333 -9.20 -52.69 -16.56
CA ILE A 333 -8.26 -52.75 -15.43
C ILE A 333 -7.62 -54.14 -15.32
N ALA A 334 -8.41 -55.20 -15.46
CA ALA A 334 -7.94 -56.58 -15.42
C ALA A 334 -6.98 -56.87 -16.59
N ALA A 335 -7.30 -56.43 -17.81
CA ALA A 335 -6.44 -56.59 -18.98
C ALA A 335 -5.09 -55.89 -18.77
N ILE A 336 -5.09 -54.64 -18.30
CA ILE A 336 -3.84 -53.89 -18.03
C ILE A 336 -2.97 -54.61 -16.99
N ARG A 337 -3.59 -55.21 -15.95
CA ARG A 337 -2.87 -55.99 -14.94
C ARG A 337 -2.29 -57.29 -15.50
N SER A 338 -3.08 -58.04 -16.27
CA SER A 338 -2.68 -59.33 -16.83
C SER A 338 -1.58 -59.20 -17.89
N TYR A 339 -1.73 -58.23 -18.81
CA TYR A 339 -0.73 -57.97 -19.86
C TYR A 339 0.45 -57.12 -19.39
N GLY A 340 0.30 -56.42 -18.26
CA GLY A 340 1.36 -55.60 -17.67
C GLY A 340 1.66 -54.32 -18.46
N THR A 341 0.74 -53.89 -19.33
CA THR A 341 0.86 -52.67 -20.14
C THR A 341 -0.52 -52.04 -20.37
N PRO A 342 -0.62 -50.71 -20.41
CA PRO A 342 -1.85 -50.01 -20.78
C PRO A 342 -2.06 -49.94 -22.30
N VAL A 343 -1.04 -50.20 -23.11
CA VAL A 343 -1.13 -50.17 -24.58
C VAL A 343 -2.25 -51.09 -25.06
N LEU A 344 -3.11 -50.62 -25.97
CA LEU A 344 -4.34 -51.30 -26.43
C LEU A 344 -5.36 -51.70 -25.36
N HIS A 345 -5.17 -51.32 -24.10
CA HIS A 345 -6.08 -51.71 -23.02
C HIS A 345 -6.71 -50.51 -22.35
N GLN A 346 -5.96 -49.41 -22.18
CA GLN A 346 -6.50 -48.18 -21.61
C GLN A 346 -7.21 -47.34 -22.66
N ARG A 347 -8.48 -47.01 -22.42
CA ARG A 347 -9.25 -46.08 -23.25
C ARG A 347 -9.00 -44.63 -22.83
N VAL A 348 -8.68 -43.78 -23.81
CA VAL A 348 -8.51 -42.34 -23.65
C VAL A 348 -9.30 -41.62 -24.75
N ASP A 349 -10.57 -41.37 -24.45
CA ASP A 349 -11.51 -40.69 -25.33
C ASP A 349 -11.83 -39.29 -24.81
N THR A 350 -10.92 -38.36 -25.08
CA THR A 350 -11.01 -36.95 -24.68
C THR A 350 -11.25 -36.05 -25.90
N LYS A 351 -11.66 -34.79 -25.65
CA LYS A 351 -11.78 -33.76 -26.70
C LYS A 351 -10.49 -33.59 -27.50
N ALA A 352 -9.33 -33.67 -26.83
CA ALA A 352 -8.02 -33.53 -27.47
C ALA A 352 -7.70 -34.73 -28.39
N THR A 353 -7.93 -35.96 -27.93
CA THR A 353 -7.68 -37.16 -28.74
C THR A 353 -8.62 -37.23 -29.95
N GLN A 354 -9.90 -36.88 -29.78
CA GLN A 354 -10.86 -36.82 -30.89
C GLN A 354 -10.42 -35.81 -31.96
N ALA A 355 -10.03 -34.60 -31.54
CA ALA A 355 -9.58 -33.56 -32.46
C ALA A 355 -8.28 -33.94 -33.18
N ALA A 356 -7.29 -34.46 -32.45
CA ALA A 356 -6.01 -34.87 -33.04
C ALA A 356 -6.15 -36.03 -34.04
N LEU A 357 -6.96 -37.04 -33.73
CA LEU A 357 -7.23 -38.18 -34.64
C LEU A 357 -8.02 -37.76 -35.88
N ALA A 358 -8.80 -36.68 -35.79
CA ALA A 358 -9.45 -36.04 -36.93
C ALA A 358 -8.49 -35.12 -37.74
N GLY A 359 -7.20 -35.09 -37.39
CA GLY A 359 -6.18 -34.28 -38.06
C GLY A 359 -6.12 -32.82 -37.62
N VAL A 360 -6.80 -32.45 -36.52
CA VAL A 360 -6.83 -31.07 -36.02
C VAL A 360 -5.80 -30.89 -34.91
N GLU A 361 -4.87 -29.96 -35.11
CA GLU A 361 -3.97 -29.51 -34.05
C GLU A 361 -4.63 -28.40 -33.21
N GLY A 362 -4.34 -28.38 -31.91
CA GLY A 362 -4.88 -27.35 -31.04
C GLY A 362 -4.40 -27.41 -29.61
N THR A 363 -4.85 -26.42 -28.84
CA THR A 363 -4.63 -26.31 -27.40
C THR A 363 -5.93 -25.97 -26.69
N GLY A 364 -6.01 -26.30 -25.41
CA GLY A 364 -7.15 -25.91 -24.59
C GLY A 364 -7.25 -26.68 -23.29
N GLU A 365 -8.18 -26.25 -22.45
CA GLU A 365 -8.56 -26.96 -21.24
C GLU A 365 -9.49 -28.13 -21.59
N ILE A 366 -9.17 -29.31 -21.06
CA ILE A 366 -9.92 -30.54 -21.22
C ILE A 366 -10.02 -31.27 -19.88
N ILE A 367 -11.00 -32.14 -19.75
CA ILE A 367 -10.97 -33.18 -18.73
C ILE A 367 -10.07 -34.31 -19.26
N GLY A 368 -8.97 -34.58 -18.54
CA GLY A 368 -8.04 -35.65 -18.89
C GLY A 368 -8.63 -37.04 -18.62
N TYR A 369 -7.91 -38.09 -19.01
CA TYR A 369 -8.35 -39.48 -18.79
C TYR A 369 -8.52 -39.85 -17.30
N ARG A 370 -7.91 -39.10 -16.39
CA ARG A 370 -8.07 -39.25 -14.93
C ARG A 370 -9.30 -38.51 -14.36
N GLY A 371 -10.12 -37.89 -15.21
CA GLY A 371 -11.27 -37.09 -14.78
C GLY A 371 -10.88 -35.75 -14.15
N VAL A 372 -9.60 -35.38 -14.20
CA VAL A 372 -9.07 -34.13 -13.64
C VAL A 372 -8.98 -33.06 -14.74
N PRO A 373 -9.32 -31.79 -14.47
CA PRO A 373 -9.07 -30.68 -15.39
C PRO A 373 -7.58 -30.54 -15.72
N THR A 374 -7.28 -30.43 -17.01
CA THR A 374 -5.92 -30.36 -17.53
C THR A 374 -5.84 -29.36 -18.68
N LEU A 375 -4.70 -28.69 -18.81
CA LEU A 375 -4.36 -27.96 -20.03
C LEU A 375 -3.65 -28.92 -20.97
N ALA A 376 -4.07 -28.97 -22.23
CA ALA A 376 -3.53 -29.88 -23.22
C ALA A 376 -3.16 -29.17 -24.53
N SER A 377 -2.15 -29.72 -25.20
CA SER A 377 -1.80 -29.50 -26.60
C SER A 377 -1.88 -30.82 -27.33
N TRP A 378 -2.49 -30.85 -28.51
CA TRP A 378 -2.73 -32.08 -29.26
C TRP A 378 -2.50 -31.90 -30.75
N GLY A 379 -2.20 -33.00 -31.44
CA GLY A 379 -2.11 -33.04 -32.90
C GLY A 379 -1.82 -34.45 -33.43
N PRO A 380 -2.02 -34.68 -34.74
CA PRO A 380 -1.72 -35.96 -35.38
C PRO A 380 -0.21 -36.17 -35.51
N LEU A 381 0.19 -37.42 -35.72
CA LEU A 381 1.56 -37.79 -36.08
C LEU A 381 1.64 -38.16 -37.56
N ALA A 382 2.70 -37.72 -38.24
CA ALA A 382 2.97 -38.06 -39.63
C ALA A 382 3.79 -39.36 -39.73
N ILE A 383 3.18 -40.49 -39.36
CA ILE A 383 3.77 -41.83 -39.48
C ILE A 383 3.02 -42.61 -40.57
N SER A 384 3.73 -43.06 -41.60
CA SER A 384 3.11 -43.78 -42.71
C SER A 384 2.52 -45.11 -42.25
N GLY A 385 1.26 -45.37 -42.61
CA GLY A 385 0.57 -46.65 -42.34
C GLY A 385 -0.23 -46.70 -41.04
N VAL A 386 -0.10 -45.72 -40.14
CA VAL A 386 -0.88 -45.63 -38.90
C VAL A 386 -1.45 -44.23 -38.70
N ASN A 387 -2.63 -44.13 -38.06
CA ASN A 387 -3.23 -42.86 -37.68
C ASN A 387 -3.14 -42.69 -36.16
N TRP A 388 -2.07 -42.07 -35.68
CA TRP A 388 -1.87 -41.83 -34.25
C TRP A 388 -1.92 -40.35 -33.92
N ALA A 389 -2.44 -40.05 -32.74
CA ALA A 389 -2.44 -38.74 -32.13
C ALA A 389 -1.43 -38.69 -30.99
N LEU A 390 -0.81 -37.52 -30.80
CA LEU A 390 0.02 -37.21 -29.64
C LEU A 390 -0.64 -36.09 -28.84
N VAL A 391 -0.84 -36.36 -27.54
CA VAL A 391 -1.38 -35.37 -26.60
C VAL A 391 -0.33 -35.11 -25.53
N ALA A 392 0.03 -33.84 -25.37
CA ALA A 392 0.82 -33.33 -24.25
C ALA A 392 -0.13 -32.61 -23.29
N LYS A 393 -0.06 -32.90 -21.99
CA LYS A 393 -0.93 -32.25 -20.99
C LYS A 393 -0.19 -31.94 -19.70
N ILE A 394 -0.81 -31.10 -18.88
CA ILE A 394 -0.43 -30.81 -17.48
C ILE A 394 -1.71 -30.55 -16.67
N ASP A 395 -1.74 -30.92 -15.40
CA ASP A 395 -2.91 -30.69 -14.57
C ASP A 395 -3.11 -29.18 -14.32
N THR A 396 -4.36 -28.72 -14.43
CA THR A 396 -4.71 -27.30 -14.26
C THR A 396 -4.26 -26.75 -12.90
N ALA A 397 -4.29 -27.59 -11.86
CA ALA A 397 -3.87 -27.22 -10.51
C ALA A 397 -2.37 -26.90 -10.40
N GLU A 398 -1.50 -27.65 -11.10
CA GLU A 398 -0.06 -27.36 -11.16
C GLU A 398 0.18 -26.13 -12.03
N ALA A 399 -0.41 -26.10 -13.23
CA ALA A 399 -0.24 -25.04 -14.21
C ALA A 399 -0.52 -23.64 -13.61
N PHE A 400 -1.59 -23.53 -12.82
CA PHE A 400 -1.99 -22.28 -12.18
C PHE A 400 -1.57 -22.14 -10.71
N ALA A 401 -0.77 -23.07 -10.16
CA ALA A 401 -0.21 -22.91 -8.82
C ALA A 401 0.54 -21.57 -8.63
N PRO A 402 1.35 -21.08 -9.60
CA PRO A 402 1.98 -19.76 -9.51
C PRO A 402 0.96 -18.60 -9.41
N ILE A 403 -0.20 -18.70 -10.08
CA ILE A 403 -1.27 -17.69 -10.02
C ILE A 403 -1.91 -17.65 -8.64
N TYR A 404 -2.17 -18.81 -8.03
CA TYR A 404 -2.74 -18.86 -6.69
C TYR A 404 -1.77 -18.29 -5.65
N GLN A 405 -0.46 -18.51 -5.82
CA GLN A 405 0.57 -17.88 -4.99
C GLN A 405 0.62 -16.37 -5.20
N LEU A 406 0.60 -15.90 -6.45
CA LEU A 406 0.55 -14.47 -6.78
C LEU A 406 -0.68 -13.80 -6.15
N ARG A 407 -1.86 -14.40 -6.29
CA ARG A 407 -3.11 -13.91 -5.68
C ARG A 407 -2.96 -13.75 -4.17
N ARG A 408 -2.43 -14.78 -3.49
CA ARG A 408 -2.20 -14.74 -2.04
C ARG A 408 -1.23 -13.61 -1.66
N ASN A 409 -0.13 -13.47 -2.41
CA ASN A 409 0.84 -12.41 -2.15
C ASN A 409 0.26 -11.02 -2.40
N LEU A 410 -0.52 -10.82 -3.47
CA LEU A 410 -1.23 -9.57 -3.74
C LEU A 410 -2.23 -9.21 -2.63
N LEU A 411 -2.95 -10.19 -2.10
CA LEU A 411 -3.87 -9.97 -0.97
C LEU A 411 -3.11 -9.60 0.32
N LEU A 412 -2.00 -10.27 0.62
CA LEU A 412 -1.17 -9.97 1.79
C LEU A 412 -0.53 -8.58 1.69
N VAL A 413 0.13 -8.28 0.56
CA VAL A 413 0.77 -6.99 0.32
C VAL A 413 -0.29 -5.88 0.26
N GLY A 414 -1.41 -6.10 -0.44
CA GLY A 414 -2.52 -5.15 -0.49
C GLY A 414 -3.10 -4.88 0.90
N GLY A 415 -3.27 -5.90 1.73
CA GLY A 415 -3.69 -5.76 3.13
C GLY A 415 -2.70 -4.96 3.98
N LEU A 416 -1.40 -5.21 3.85
CA LEU A 416 -0.35 -4.46 4.54
C LEU A 416 -0.31 -3.00 4.09
N VAL A 417 -0.43 -2.73 2.79
CA VAL A 417 -0.49 -1.36 2.24
C VAL A 417 -1.73 -0.64 2.77
N LEU A 418 -2.90 -1.28 2.79
CA LEU A 418 -4.12 -0.67 3.34
C LEU A 418 -3.99 -0.36 4.83
N LEU A 419 -3.36 -1.25 5.60
CA LEU A 419 -3.12 -1.02 7.03
C LEU A 419 -2.12 0.12 7.26
N ALA A 420 -1.05 0.18 6.49
CA ALA A 420 -0.10 1.30 6.50
C ALA A 420 -0.79 2.61 6.11
N MET A 421 -1.62 2.60 5.05
CA MET A 421 -2.40 3.75 4.62
C MET A 421 -3.37 4.24 5.69
N ALA A 422 -4.11 3.33 6.35
CA ALA A 422 -5.00 3.69 7.44
C ALA A 422 -4.22 4.28 8.63
N SER A 423 -3.06 3.71 8.95
CA SER A 423 -2.18 4.21 10.02
C SER A 423 -1.64 5.60 9.70
N THR A 424 -1.14 5.82 8.48
CA THR A 424 -0.63 7.11 8.02
C THR A 424 -1.75 8.15 7.91
N ALA A 425 -2.93 7.78 7.40
CA ALA A 425 -4.09 8.66 7.35
C ALA A 425 -4.58 9.05 8.76
N ALA A 426 -4.56 8.12 9.71
CA ALA A 426 -4.90 8.39 11.11
C ALA A 426 -3.86 9.31 11.77
N TRP A 427 -2.57 9.06 11.53
CA TRP A 427 -1.48 9.91 11.98
C TRP A 427 -1.59 11.32 11.41
N LEU A 428 -1.74 11.46 10.09
CA LEU A 428 -1.86 12.75 9.41
C LEU A 428 -3.12 13.51 9.85
N SER A 429 -4.24 12.81 10.01
CA SER A 429 -5.49 13.39 10.52
C SER A 429 -5.30 13.95 11.93
N ARG A 430 -4.57 13.25 12.81
CA ARG A 430 -4.24 13.75 14.15
C ARG A 430 -3.23 14.91 14.12
N ALA A 431 -2.18 14.78 13.33
CA ALA A 431 -1.11 15.77 13.22
C ALA A 431 -1.61 17.12 12.68
N LEU A 432 -2.51 17.11 11.69
CA LEU A 432 -3.03 18.34 11.09
C LEU A 432 -4.27 18.89 11.82
N LEU A 433 -5.27 18.06 12.13
CA LEU A 433 -6.53 18.57 12.70
C LEU A 433 -6.46 18.81 14.22
N GLY A 434 -5.53 18.20 14.94
CA GLY A 434 -5.36 18.41 16.38
C GLY A 434 -5.06 19.89 16.70
N PRO A 435 -3.93 20.43 16.21
CA PRO A 435 -3.57 21.83 16.44
C PRO A 435 -4.62 22.82 15.92
N LEU A 436 -5.25 22.56 14.76
CA LEU A 436 -6.33 23.41 14.24
C LEU A 436 -7.55 23.46 15.16
N ARG A 437 -7.90 22.36 15.84
CA ARG A 437 -8.98 22.36 16.84
C ARG A 437 -8.61 23.16 18.08
N GLU A 438 -7.37 23.03 18.57
CA GLU A 438 -6.85 23.80 19.70
C GLU A 438 -6.86 25.30 19.38
N LEU A 439 -6.38 25.68 18.19
CA LEU A 439 -6.43 27.05 17.69
C LEU A 439 -7.87 27.58 17.61
N THR A 440 -8.79 26.81 17.02
CA THR A 440 -10.21 27.20 16.91
C THR A 440 -10.83 27.40 18.29
N ALA A 441 -10.48 26.55 19.26
CA ALA A 441 -10.95 26.68 20.64
C ALA A 441 -10.36 27.92 21.34
N GLY A 442 -9.07 28.20 21.15
CA GLY A 442 -8.40 29.39 21.67
C GLY A 442 -8.99 30.68 21.15
N VAL A 443 -9.23 30.77 19.83
CA VAL A 443 -9.88 31.92 19.19
C VAL A 443 -11.28 32.14 19.77
N ARG A 444 -12.07 31.08 19.97
CA ARG A 444 -13.42 31.20 20.57
C ARG A 444 -13.38 31.69 22.02
N ARG A 445 -12.41 31.25 22.83
CA ARG A 445 -12.23 31.71 24.21
C ARG A 445 -11.85 33.18 24.26
N PHE A 446 -10.90 33.60 23.43
CA PHE A 446 -10.50 35.00 23.32
C PHE A 446 -11.66 35.90 22.90
N ALA A 447 -12.45 35.49 21.89
CA ALA A 447 -13.64 36.22 21.46
C ALA A 447 -14.72 36.33 22.55
N ALA A 448 -14.73 35.43 23.53
CA ALA A 448 -15.64 35.44 24.67
C ALA A 448 -15.14 36.29 25.85
N GLY A 449 -14.04 37.03 25.70
CA GLY A 449 -13.50 37.94 26.72
C GLY A 449 -12.41 37.34 27.61
N ASP A 450 -11.93 36.12 27.33
CA ASP A 450 -10.76 35.54 27.99
C ASP A 450 -9.47 36.07 27.34
N TYR A 451 -9.04 37.24 27.77
CA TYR A 451 -7.79 37.89 27.28
C TYR A 451 -6.50 37.20 27.76
N GLY A 452 -6.60 36.12 28.55
CA GLY A 452 -5.48 35.25 28.90
C GLY A 452 -5.40 33.97 28.05
N ALA A 453 -6.29 33.81 27.07
CA ALA A 453 -6.33 32.62 26.22
C ALA A 453 -5.06 32.50 25.38
N SER A 454 -4.33 31.39 25.55
CA SER A 454 -3.19 31.02 24.70
C SER A 454 -3.38 29.61 24.12
N VAL A 455 -2.75 29.37 22.98
CA VAL A 455 -2.75 28.06 22.31
C VAL A 455 -1.32 27.52 22.22
N PRO A 456 -1.09 26.22 22.47
CA PRO A 456 0.25 25.65 22.43
C PRO A 456 0.80 25.61 21.00
N VAL A 457 1.99 26.16 20.79
CA VAL A 457 2.71 26.09 19.51
C VAL A 457 3.49 24.77 19.47
N ARG A 458 2.96 23.76 18.78
CA ARG A 458 3.53 22.39 18.75
C ARG A 458 4.37 22.08 17.51
N SER A 459 4.27 22.88 16.46
CA SER A 459 4.98 22.70 15.19
C SER A 459 5.68 23.99 14.78
N GLN A 460 6.64 23.89 13.86
CA GLN A 460 7.31 25.05 13.23
C GLN A 460 6.83 25.29 11.78
N ASP A 461 5.79 24.58 11.36
CA ASP A 461 5.14 24.74 10.06
C ASP A 461 4.15 25.93 10.08
N GLU A 462 3.37 26.07 9.01
CA GLU A 462 2.36 27.12 8.85
C GLU A 462 1.32 27.10 9.98
N ILE A 463 1.00 25.93 10.54
CA ILE A 463 0.04 25.82 11.65
C ILE A 463 0.66 26.35 12.95
N GLY A 464 1.94 26.05 13.17
CA GLY A 464 2.71 26.60 14.27
C GLY A 464 2.84 28.11 14.21
N GLN A 465 3.15 28.65 13.02
CA GLN A 465 3.20 30.09 12.77
C GLN A 465 1.85 30.76 13.05
N LEU A 466 0.74 30.15 12.63
CA LEU A 466 -0.59 30.67 12.88
C LEU A 466 -0.93 30.70 14.39
N CYS A 467 -0.53 29.68 15.13
CA CYS A 467 -0.69 29.63 16.59
C CYS A 467 0.15 30.70 17.29
N SER A 468 1.40 30.91 16.85
CA SER A 468 2.27 31.96 17.37
C SER A 468 1.73 33.36 17.07
N ALA A 469 1.25 33.60 15.85
CA ALA A 469 0.66 34.87 15.46
C ALA A 469 -0.60 35.19 16.29
N PHE A 470 -1.45 34.19 16.53
CA PHE A 470 -2.61 34.33 17.42
C PHE A 470 -2.17 34.72 18.84
N ASN A 471 -1.21 34.01 19.44
CA ASN A 471 -0.72 34.33 20.78
C ASN A 471 -0.12 35.75 20.87
N GLY A 472 0.64 36.19 19.85
CA GLY A 472 1.19 37.54 19.80
C GLY A 472 0.08 38.62 19.78
N MET A 473 -0.97 38.41 18.99
CA MET A 473 -2.12 39.32 18.95
C MET A 473 -2.83 39.44 20.31
N VAL A 474 -2.94 38.34 21.07
CA VAL A 474 -3.55 38.35 22.41
C VAL A 474 -2.74 39.25 23.37
N VAL A 475 -1.41 39.16 23.34
CA VAL A 475 -0.51 39.96 24.19
C VAL A 475 -0.60 41.45 23.88
N ASP A 476 -0.47 41.83 22.61
CA ASP A 476 -0.49 43.24 22.18
C ASP A 476 -1.78 43.98 22.57
N LEU A 477 -2.93 43.28 22.50
CA LEU A 477 -4.23 43.85 22.86
C LEU A 477 -4.40 44.02 24.37
N HIS A 478 -3.78 43.15 25.18
CA HIS A 478 -3.82 43.29 26.64
C HIS A 478 -2.99 44.50 27.11
N GLU A 479 -1.78 44.70 26.57
CA GLU A 479 -0.92 45.83 26.94
C GLU A 479 -1.52 47.19 26.59
N LYS A 480 -2.18 47.33 25.42
CA LYS A 480 -2.82 48.59 25.02
C LYS A 480 -3.92 49.05 25.96
N ASN A 481 -4.66 48.13 26.58
CA ASN A 481 -5.73 48.50 27.52
C ASN A 481 -5.17 49.10 28.82
N ILE A 482 -4.02 48.63 29.31
CA ILE A 482 -3.38 49.13 30.53
C ILE A 482 -2.87 50.58 30.37
N VAL A 483 -2.36 50.92 29.18
CA VAL A 483 -1.82 52.27 28.89
C VAL A 483 -2.92 53.34 28.89
N ILE A 484 -4.15 52.99 28.50
CA ILE A 484 -5.28 53.92 28.43
C ILE A 484 -5.75 54.36 29.82
N GLU A 485 -5.76 53.47 30.81
CA GLU A 485 -6.18 53.79 32.18
C GLU A 485 -5.23 54.79 32.88
N ASN A 486 -3.92 54.66 32.68
CA ASN A 486 -2.94 55.53 33.33
C ASN A 486 -3.00 56.99 32.85
N LYS A 487 -3.29 57.23 31.57
CA LYS A 487 -3.39 58.60 31.01
C LYS A 487 -4.56 59.41 31.56
N ASN A 488 -5.66 58.77 31.97
CA ASN A 488 -6.82 59.47 32.50
C ASN A 488 -6.58 60.07 33.89
N ARG A 489 -5.72 59.45 34.69
CA ARG A 489 -5.45 59.86 36.08
C ARG A 489 -4.57 61.11 36.19
N GLU A 490 -3.66 61.31 35.25
CA GLU A 490 -2.71 62.43 35.25
C GLU A 490 -3.38 63.78 34.91
N ASN A 491 -4.43 63.74 34.07
CA ASN A 491 -5.18 64.92 33.64
C ASN A 491 -6.01 65.55 34.78
N GLU A 492 -6.36 64.77 35.80
CA GLU A 492 -7.22 65.20 36.92
C GLU A 492 -6.52 66.13 37.93
N LEU A 493 -5.22 65.94 38.13
CA LEU A 493 -4.45 66.65 39.17
C LEU A 493 -4.05 68.08 38.78
N LEU A 494 -4.00 68.40 37.48
CA LEU A 494 -3.57 69.71 36.99
C LEU A 494 -4.68 70.77 37.07
N LEU A 495 -5.95 70.37 37.06
CA LEU A 495 -7.11 71.28 37.02
C LEU A 495 -7.40 71.94 38.39
N LEU A 496 -7.10 71.23 39.48
CA LEU A 496 -7.36 71.66 40.87
C LEU A 496 -6.34 72.69 41.40
N ASN A 497 -5.23 72.92 40.70
CA ASN A 497 -4.20 73.89 41.12
C ASN A 497 -4.50 75.34 40.70
N VAL A 498 -5.53 75.56 39.86
CA VAL A 498 -5.85 76.88 39.27
C VAL A 498 -7.23 77.37 39.69
N LEU A 499 -8.12 76.47 40.07
CA LEU A 499 -9.51 76.78 40.42
C LEU A 499 -9.89 76.06 41.72
N PRO A 500 -10.71 76.69 42.59
CA PRO A 500 -11.29 76.00 43.73
C PRO A 500 -12.05 74.75 43.28
N ALA A 501 -11.96 73.66 44.04
CA ALA A 501 -12.53 72.35 43.67
C ALA A 501 -14.02 72.39 43.26
N PRO A 502 -14.90 73.17 43.92
CA PRO A 502 -16.30 73.30 43.48
C PRO A 502 -16.45 73.91 42.08
N ILE A 503 -15.58 74.85 41.71
CA ILE A 503 -15.60 75.55 40.42
C ILE A 503 -14.98 74.68 39.31
N ALA A 504 -13.90 73.94 39.62
CA ALA A 504 -13.28 72.97 38.72
C ALA A 504 -14.23 71.86 38.28
N ASN A 505 -15.09 71.37 39.20
CA ASN A 505 -16.08 70.35 38.91
C ASN A 505 -17.21 70.86 38.00
N ARG A 506 -17.66 72.10 38.20
CA ARG A 506 -18.68 72.74 37.35
C ARG A 506 -18.21 72.93 35.90
N LEU A 507 -16.96 73.36 35.71
CA LEU A 507 -16.33 73.44 34.37
C LEU A 507 -16.20 72.06 33.70
N ARG A 508 -15.84 71.00 34.44
CA ARG A 508 -15.84 69.62 33.90
C ARG A 508 -17.23 69.12 33.52
N GLY A 509 -18.25 69.57 34.24
CA GLY A 509 -19.66 69.31 33.92
C GLY A 509 -20.14 70.04 32.66
N GLY A 510 -19.29 70.84 32.01
CA GLY A 510 -19.63 71.60 30.81
C GLY A 510 -20.32 72.94 31.08
N GLU A 511 -20.29 73.44 32.32
CA GLU A 511 -20.89 74.73 32.65
C GLU A 511 -20.01 75.89 32.14
N GLU A 512 -20.58 76.74 31.27
CA GLU A 512 -19.94 77.94 30.73
C GLU A 512 -20.46 79.20 31.42
N GLY A 513 -19.58 80.18 31.66
CA GLY A 513 -19.98 81.50 32.18
C GLY A 513 -20.28 81.57 33.69
N ILE A 514 -19.51 80.85 34.52
CA ILE A 514 -19.68 80.82 35.98
C ILE A 514 -19.54 82.24 36.57
N ALA A 515 -20.64 82.77 37.10
CA ALA A 515 -20.70 84.03 37.84
C ALA A 515 -21.71 83.90 39.01
N ASP A 516 -21.21 83.85 40.23
CA ASP A 516 -21.98 83.65 41.45
C ASP A 516 -22.02 84.95 42.27
N GLY A 517 -23.20 85.32 42.76
CA GLY A 517 -23.40 86.47 43.66
C GLY A 517 -23.40 86.03 45.11
N PHE A 518 -22.56 86.67 45.94
CA PHE A 518 -22.50 86.43 47.38
C PHE A 518 -23.02 87.65 48.13
N ALA A 519 -24.09 87.47 48.91
CA ALA A 519 -24.76 88.56 49.62
C ALA A 519 -23.87 89.18 50.70
N GLU A 520 -23.03 88.38 51.34
CA GLU A 520 -22.17 88.84 52.42
C GLU A 520 -20.87 88.03 52.48
N VAL A 521 -19.74 88.68 52.22
CA VAL A 521 -18.39 88.13 52.37
C VAL A 521 -17.50 89.15 53.06
N THR A 522 -16.36 88.72 53.60
CA THR A 522 -15.33 89.64 54.11
C THR A 522 -14.09 89.56 53.24
N VAL A 523 -13.68 90.71 52.71
CA VAL A 523 -12.51 90.87 51.84
C VAL A 523 -11.41 91.58 52.62
N ALA A 524 -10.18 91.07 52.52
CA ALA A 524 -9.00 91.76 53.01
C ALA A 524 -8.01 92.05 51.88
N PHE A 525 -7.43 93.25 51.94
CA PHE A 525 -6.23 93.62 51.22
C PHE A 525 -5.12 93.84 52.22
N ALA A 526 -3.96 93.24 51.96
CA ALA A 526 -2.78 93.40 52.77
C ALA A 526 -1.59 93.80 51.90
N ASP A 527 -0.96 94.93 52.21
CA ASP A 527 0.10 95.55 51.40
C ASP A 527 1.33 95.86 52.25
N LEU A 528 2.52 95.69 51.66
CA LEU A 528 3.78 95.92 52.37
C LEU A 528 4.15 97.41 52.33
N VAL A 529 4.27 98.01 53.52
CA VAL A 529 4.59 99.44 53.64
C VAL A 529 6.00 99.70 53.12
N GLY A 530 6.10 100.56 52.11
CA GLY A 530 7.38 100.98 51.55
C GLY A 530 8.08 99.91 50.70
N PHE A 531 7.36 98.88 50.25
CA PHE A 531 7.91 97.79 49.45
C PHE A 531 8.67 98.27 48.22
N THR A 532 8.15 99.25 47.47
CA THR A 532 8.85 99.81 46.30
C THR A 532 10.24 100.32 46.64
N LYS A 533 10.42 100.94 47.82
CA LYS A 533 11.71 101.42 48.31
C LYS A 533 12.57 100.25 48.81
N LEU A 534 11.96 99.27 49.49
CA LEU A 534 12.64 98.06 49.95
C LEU A 534 13.25 97.27 48.78
N THR A 535 12.56 97.22 47.64
CA THR A 535 12.99 96.42 46.48
C THR A 535 13.81 97.19 45.44
N SER A 536 13.94 98.51 45.55
CA SER A 536 14.69 99.33 44.57
C SER A 536 16.17 98.93 44.45
N ASP A 537 16.75 98.40 45.53
CA ASP A 537 18.16 98.00 45.61
C ASP A 537 18.36 96.47 45.66
N MET A 538 17.31 95.66 45.47
CA MET A 538 17.35 94.20 45.55
C MET A 538 17.37 93.52 44.16
N PRO A 539 18.14 92.43 43.96
CA PRO A 539 18.06 91.63 42.73
C PRO A 539 16.64 91.07 42.52
N PRO A 540 16.09 91.07 41.29
CA PRO A 540 14.73 90.60 41.02
C PRO A 540 14.43 89.18 41.52
N GLY A 541 15.41 88.26 41.48
CA GLY A 541 15.26 86.89 41.99
C GLY A 541 15.12 86.82 43.52
N GLU A 542 15.77 87.71 44.25
CA GLU A 542 15.65 87.80 45.71
C GLU A 542 14.31 88.43 46.11
N VAL A 543 13.83 89.44 45.37
CA VAL A 543 12.50 90.03 45.56
C VAL A 543 11.41 88.96 45.40
N VAL A 544 11.47 88.17 44.32
CA VAL A 544 10.51 87.08 44.08
C VAL A 544 10.60 86.00 45.15
N THR A 545 11.81 85.65 45.60
CA THR A 545 12.00 84.66 46.67
C THR A 545 11.45 85.14 48.01
N LEU A 546 11.68 86.40 48.35
CA LEU A 546 11.18 87.04 49.57
C LEU A 546 9.64 87.06 49.58
N LEU A 547 9.02 87.50 48.47
CA LEU A 547 7.57 87.51 48.31
C LEU A 547 6.99 86.10 48.32
N ASN A 548 7.58 85.15 47.60
CA ASN A 548 7.07 83.78 47.53
C ASN A 548 7.12 83.09 48.90
N LYS A 549 8.17 83.30 49.70
CA LYS A 549 8.23 82.78 51.07
C LYS A 549 7.19 83.41 51.98
N LEU A 550 7.02 84.73 51.91
CA LEU A 550 6.01 85.45 52.68
C LEU A 550 4.58 85.00 52.32
N PHE A 551 4.27 84.98 51.02
CA PHE A 551 2.96 84.57 50.53
C PHE A 551 2.68 83.09 50.76
N LYS A 552 3.68 82.19 50.76
CA LYS A 552 3.48 80.80 51.21
C LYS A 552 3.03 80.71 52.67
N ARG A 553 3.56 81.56 53.55
CA ARG A 553 3.13 81.62 54.95
C ARG A 553 1.71 82.19 55.07
N PHE A 554 1.36 83.19 54.25
CA PHE A 554 -0.03 83.67 54.14
C PHE A 554 -0.97 82.61 53.58
N ASP A 555 -0.59 81.89 52.52
CA ASP A 555 -1.38 80.83 51.90
C ASP A 555 -1.64 79.69 52.90
N ALA A 556 -0.64 79.30 53.70
CA ALA A 556 -0.81 78.33 54.77
C ALA A 556 -1.79 78.82 55.86
N ALA A 557 -1.66 80.08 56.29
CA ALA A 557 -2.59 80.68 57.24
C ALA A 557 -4.02 80.81 56.67
N ALA A 558 -4.15 81.10 55.38
CA ALA A 558 -5.42 81.16 54.67
C ALA A 558 -6.10 79.78 54.63
N LEU A 559 -5.34 78.74 54.26
CA LEU A 559 -5.82 77.36 54.23
C LEU A 559 -6.30 76.89 55.60
N GLU A 560 -5.52 77.15 56.67
CA GLU A 560 -5.89 76.78 58.05
C GLU A 560 -7.18 77.48 58.53
N LEU A 561 -7.43 78.71 58.10
CA LEU A 561 -8.60 79.49 58.50
C LEU A 561 -9.80 79.32 57.55
N GLY A 562 -9.66 78.56 56.46
CA GLY A 562 -10.68 78.40 55.43
C GLY A 562 -10.95 79.70 54.68
N ILE A 563 -9.88 80.38 54.26
CA ILE A 563 -9.90 81.64 53.53
C ILE A 563 -9.39 81.38 52.13
N GLU A 564 -10.11 81.87 51.15
CA GLU A 564 -9.75 81.72 49.75
C GLU A 564 -8.82 82.85 49.33
N LYS A 565 -7.66 82.47 48.78
CA LYS A 565 -6.75 83.40 48.12
C LYS A 565 -7.30 83.71 46.74
N ILE A 566 -7.50 84.99 46.44
CA ILE A 566 -8.00 85.40 45.12
C ILE A 566 -6.83 85.67 44.19
N LYS A 567 -5.95 86.59 44.57
CA LYS A 567 -4.77 86.93 43.78
C LYS A 567 -3.76 87.72 44.59
N THR A 568 -2.57 87.83 44.02
CA THR A 568 -1.56 88.79 44.43
C THR A 568 -1.49 89.91 43.41
N VAL A 569 -1.43 91.16 43.85
CA VAL A 569 -1.28 92.33 42.98
C VAL A 569 0.01 93.03 43.37
N GLY A 570 1.12 92.68 42.71
CA GLY A 570 2.44 93.09 43.16
C GLY A 570 2.76 92.46 44.52
N ASP A 571 3.04 93.29 45.51
CA ASP A 571 3.25 92.95 46.93
C ASP A 571 1.96 92.90 47.76
N ALA A 572 0.83 93.27 47.18
CA ALA A 572 -0.46 93.15 47.84
C ALA A 572 -1.01 91.72 47.76
N TYR A 573 -1.56 91.26 48.88
CA TYR A 573 -2.25 90.00 49.02
C TYR A 573 -3.76 90.23 49.17
N MET A 574 -4.55 89.63 48.30
CA MET A 574 -6.01 89.74 48.30
C MET A 574 -6.65 88.40 48.65
N ALA A 575 -7.48 88.42 49.70
CA ALA A 575 -8.15 87.23 50.20
C ALA A 575 -9.61 87.52 50.53
N VAL A 576 -10.43 86.48 50.47
CA VAL A 576 -11.86 86.54 50.80
C VAL A 576 -12.25 85.37 51.70
N CYS A 577 -13.17 85.62 52.61
CA CYS A 577 -13.83 84.57 53.39
C CYS A 577 -15.34 84.67 53.20
N GLY A 578 -16.03 83.52 53.19
CA GLY A 578 -17.46 83.42 52.87
C GLY A 578 -17.77 82.98 51.45
N MET A 579 -16.77 82.53 50.68
CA MET A 579 -16.93 81.98 49.33
C MET A 579 -15.69 81.15 48.90
N PRO A 580 -15.79 80.25 47.88
CA PRO A 580 -16.99 79.90 47.11
C PRO A 580 -18.09 79.24 47.95
N GLU A 581 -17.75 78.75 49.14
CA GLU A 581 -18.69 78.25 50.13
C GLU A 581 -18.98 79.31 51.22
N PRO A 582 -20.25 79.67 51.47
CA PRO A 582 -20.63 80.59 52.55
C PRO A 582 -20.27 80.03 53.94
N VAL A 583 -19.66 80.86 54.78
CA VAL A 583 -19.36 80.52 56.19
C VAL A 583 -19.81 81.64 57.11
N ALA A 584 -20.56 81.35 58.16
CA ALA A 584 -21.23 82.36 58.99
C ALA A 584 -20.27 83.30 59.75
N ASN A 585 -19.09 82.80 60.15
CA ASN A 585 -18.08 83.58 60.87
C ASN A 585 -16.97 84.15 59.95
N HIS A 586 -17.29 84.43 58.69
CA HIS A 586 -16.35 84.93 57.68
C HIS A 586 -15.58 86.19 58.12
N ALA A 587 -16.25 87.13 58.80
CA ALA A 587 -15.62 88.36 59.29
C ALA A 587 -14.60 88.09 60.42
N GLU A 588 -14.94 87.19 61.35
CA GLU A 588 -14.06 86.79 62.45
C GLU A 588 -12.79 86.09 61.90
N ARG A 589 -12.97 85.13 60.99
CA ARG A 589 -11.86 84.40 60.34
C ARG A 589 -10.93 85.37 59.62
N MET A 590 -11.48 86.34 58.89
CA MET A 590 -10.68 87.33 58.17
C MET A 590 -9.92 88.27 59.11
N VAL A 591 -10.50 88.70 60.24
CA VAL A 591 -9.77 89.49 61.23
C VAL A 591 -8.66 88.67 61.88
N ARG A 592 -8.89 87.40 62.23
CA ARG A 592 -7.84 86.49 62.73
C ARG A 592 -6.71 86.30 61.72
N MET A 593 -7.05 86.17 60.44
CA MET A 593 -6.08 86.12 59.35
C MET A 593 -5.28 87.41 59.28
N ALA A 594 -5.93 88.57 59.30
CA ALA A 594 -5.23 89.85 59.29
C ALA A 594 -4.26 90.00 60.47
N ILE A 595 -4.65 89.60 61.69
CA ILE A 595 -3.76 89.56 62.86
C ILE A 595 -2.55 88.67 62.55
N ARG A 596 -2.80 87.46 62.05
CA ARG A 596 -1.74 86.50 61.73
C ARG A 596 -0.84 86.98 60.60
N MET A 597 -1.36 87.68 59.61
CA MET A 597 -0.57 88.28 58.53
C MET A 597 0.36 89.38 59.05
N VAL A 598 -0.10 90.22 59.97
CA VAL A 598 0.77 91.23 60.60
C VAL A 598 1.89 90.56 61.40
N HIS A 599 1.59 89.51 62.18
CA HIS A 599 2.61 88.75 62.90
C HIS A 599 3.59 88.04 61.96
N ILE A 600 3.09 87.35 60.94
CA ILE A 600 3.91 86.69 59.92
C ILE A 600 4.81 87.72 59.21
N ALA A 601 4.30 88.90 58.86
CA ALA A 601 5.10 89.94 58.24
C ALA A 601 6.21 90.45 59.17
N ARG A 602 5.92 90.65 60.47
CA ARG A 602 6.92 91.05 61.47
C ARG A 602 8.00 89.98 61.66
N GLU A 603 7.61 88.71 61.83
CA GLU A 603 8.53 87.57 61.95
C GLU A 603 9.40 87.42 60.71
N HIS A 604 8.77 87.46 59.52
CA HIS A 604 9.46 87.37 58.24
C HIS A 604 10.42 88.54 58.04
N GLY A 605 10.06 89.75 58.49
CA GLY A 605 10.96 90.90 58.52
C GLY A 605 12.19 90.67 59.42
N ILE A 606 12.00 90.13 60.63
CA ILE A 606 13.10 89.80 61.56
C ILE A 606 14.03 88.74 60.93
N GLU A 607 13.49 87.67 60.38
CA GLU A 607 14.25 86.59 59.71
C GLU A 607 15.08 87.11 58.54
N HIS A 608 14.61 88.14 57.87
CA HIS A 608 15.26 88.76 56.70
C HIS A 608 15.96 90.09 57.02
N ASN A 609 16.16 90.39 58.31
CA ASN A 609 16.84 91.59 58.81
C ASN A 609 16.34 92.90 58.19
N THR A 610 15.02 93.00 57.98
CA THR A 610 14.36 94.16 57.37
C THR A 610 13.04 94.50 58.08
N SER A 611 12.67 95.78 58.10
CA SER A 611 11.40 96.22 58.70
C SER A 611 10.24 95.99 57.73
N MET A 612 9.56 94.86 57.84
CA MET A 612 8.33 94.59 57.09
C MET A 612 7.12 94.94 57.93
N LYS A 613 6.46 96.04 57.57
CA LYS A 613 5.19 96.46 58.17
C LYS A 613 4.09 96.25 57.15
N LEU A 614 2.94 95.78 57.62
CA LEU A 614 1.79 95.50 56.78
C LEU A 614 0.72 96.56 57.01
N ARG A 615 0.06 97.02 55.95
CA ARG A 615 -1.25 97.68 56.05
C ARG A 615 -2.29 96.66 55.68
N VAL A 616 -3.31 96.51 56.51
CA VAL A 616 -4.43 95.62 56.18
C VAL A 616 -5.73 96.41 56.22
N GLY A 617 -6.49 96.31 55.12
CA GLY A 617 -7.82 96.88 54.99
C GLY A 617 -8.85 95.79 54.86
N ILE A 618 -9.88 95.83 55.71
CA ILE A 618 -10.93 94.82 55.73
C ILE A 618 -12.30 95.48 55.57
N ASN A 619 -13.12 94.91 54.69
CA ASN A 619 -14.51 95.31 54.54
C ASN A 619 -15.41 94.08 54.38
N THR A 620 -16.66 94.21 54.83
CA THR A 620 -17.71 93.19 54.67
C THR A 620 -18.85 93.75 53.84
N GLY A 621 -19.37 92.95 52.92
CA GLY A 621 -20.49 93.32 52.05
C GLY A 621 -20.67 92.36 50.87
N PRO A 622 -21.59 92.66 49.94
CA PRO A 622 -21.87 91.82 48.79
C PRO A 622 -20.77 91.88 47.72
N VAL A 623 -20.54 90.77 47.03
CA VAL A 623 -19.63 90.65 45.87
C VAL A 623 -20.20 89.73 44.80
N VAL A 624 -19.68 89.85 43.58
CA VAL A 624 -19.87 88.86 42.50
C VAL A 624 -18.52 88.20 42.25
N ALA A 625 -18.48 86.88 42.19
CA ALA A 625 -17.30 86.09 41.85
C ALA A 625 -17.53 85.30 40.57
N GLY A 626 -16.50 85.06 39.78
CA GLY A 626 -16.68 84.35 38.52
C GLY A 626 -15.39 83.95 37.84
N VAL A 627 -15.50 83.04 36.88
CA VAL A 627 -14.38 82.54 36.07
C VAL A 627 -14.33 83.29 34.75
N ILE A 628 -13.17 83.88 34.43
CA ILE A 628 -12.91 84.55 33.16
C ILE A 628 -11.76 83.87 32.43
N GLY A 629 -11.88 83.80 31.09
CA GLY A 629 -10.84 83.30 30.18
C GLY A 629 -11.18 81.94 29.58
N THR A 630 -10.68 81.68 28.38
CA THR A 630 -10.89 80.41 27.63
C THR A 630 -9.64 79.54 27.57
N SER A 631 -8.45 80.15 27.60
CA SER A 631 -7.15 79.45 27.60
C SER A 631 -6.43 79.50 28.94
N LYS A 632 -6.77 80.45 29.80
CA LYS A 632 -6.30 80.58 31.19
C LYS A 632 -7.50 80.99 32.04
N TYR A 633 -8.07 80.03 32.76
CA TYR A 633 -9.18 80.28 33.67
C TYR A 633 -8.67 81.03 34.91
N ILE A 634 -9.33 82.15 35.25
CA ILE A 634 -9.04 82.95 36.44
C ILE A 634 -10.34 83.12 37.22
N TYR A 635 -10.36 82.73 38.50
CA TYR A 635 -11.46 83.02 39.41
C TYR A 635 -11.18 84.33 40.16
N ASP A 636 -12.05 85.33 40.00
CA ASP A 636 -11.82 86.68 40.55
C ASP A 636 -13.11 87.30 41.12
N LEU A 637 -12.97 88.46 41.76
CA LEU A 637 -13.99 89.17 42.54
C LEU A 637 -14.27 90.58 42.03
N TRP A 638 -15.56 90.94 41.97
CA TRP A 638 -16.03 92.26 41.61
C TRP A 638 -17.11 92.77 42.59
N GLY A 639 -17.04 94.05 42.93
CA GLY A 639 -18.05 94.69 43.76
C GLY A 639 -17.49 95.88 44.53
N ASP A 640 -18.40 96.72 45.03
CA ASP A 640 -18.03 97.87 45.84
C ASP A 640 -17.30 97.48 47.13
N THR A 641 -17.65 96.31 47.67
CA THR A 641 -17.03 95.72 48.85
C THR A 641 -15.53 95.53 48.71
N VAL A 642 -15.09 95.02 47.55
CA VAL A 642 -13.68 94.78 47.20
C VAL A 642 -12.92 96.10 47.11
N ASN A 643 -13.50 97.07 46.41
CA ASN A 643 -12.90 98.40 46.26
C ASN A 643 -12.75 99.08 47.62
N LEU A 644 -13.77 99.01 48.48
CA LEU A 644 -13.72 99.62 49.80
C LEU A 644 -12.68 98.95 50.72
N ALA A 645 -12.51 97.62 50.66
CA ALA A 645 -11.43 96.92 51.38
C ALA A 645 -10.04 97.40 50.93
N SER A 646 -9.80 97.53 49.62
CA SER A 646 -8.56 98.08 49.07
C SER A 646 -8.33 99.55 49.48
N ARG A 647 -9.40 100.35 49.62
CA ARG A 647 -9.31 101.71 50.14
C ARG A 647 -9.01 101.77 51.63
N MET A 648 -9.53 100.83 52.42
CA MET A 648 -9.17 100.70 53.83
C MET A 648 -7.71 100.32 54.02
N GLU A 649 -7.13 99.54 53.10
CA GLU A 649 -5.71 99.20 53.13
C GLU A 649 -4.87 100.45 52.78
N SER A 650 -5.12 101.01 51.59
CA SER A 650 -4.29 102.09 51.05
C SER A 650 -4.34 103.38 51.88
N GLY A 651 -5.48 103.68 52.51
CA GLY A 651 -5.62 104.76 53.49
C GLY A 651 -5.26 104.37 54.92
N GLY A 652 -4.88 103.12 55.18
CA GLY A 652 -4.54 102.55 56.48
C GLY A 652 -3.24 103.08 57.08
N ILE A 653 -3.08 102.94 58.39
CA ILE A 653 -1.85 103.28 59.11
C ILE A 653 -0.89 102.09 59.04
N PRO A 654 0.42 102.30 58.80
CA PRO A 654 1.40 101.22 58.84
C PRO A 654 1.32 100.37 60.10
N ASP A 655 1.37 99.05 59.92
CA ASP A 655 1.39 98.05 61.01
C ASP A 655 0.08 98.01 61.84
N THR A 656 -1.03 98.41 61.21
CA THR A 656 -2.38 98.35 61.79
C THR A 656 -3.35 97.67 60.84
N ILE A 657 -4.44 97.15 61.41
CA ILE A 657 -5.56 96.60 60.66
C ILE A 657 -6.69 97.61 60.71
N GLN A 658 -7.04 98.17 59.57
CA GLN A 658 -8.15 99.11 59.42
C GLN A 658 -9.39 98.40 58.89
N VAL A 659 -10.52 98.64 59.54
CA VAL A 659 -11.79 98.04 59.18
C VAL A 659 -12.89 99.09 58.99
N THR A 660 -13.89 98.75 58.18
CA THR A 660 -15.10 99.55 57.98
C THR A 660 -16.16 99.31 59.07
N ARG A 661 -17.19 100.17 59.12
CA ARG A 661 -18.31 100.03 60.06
C ARG A 661 -18.98 98.64 60.05
N PRO A 662 -19.28 98.02 58.89
CA PRO A 662 -19.86 96.68 58.86
C PRO A 662 -19.02 95.61 59.55
N VAL A 663 -17.69 95.71 59.47
CA VAL A 663 -16.78 94.77 60.15
C VAL A 663 -16.75 95.06 61.65
N TYR A 664 -16.65 96.33 62.04
CA TYR A 664 -16.68 96.76 63.44
C TYR A 664 -17.98 96.32 64.15
N GLU A 665 -19.15 96.61 63.58
CA GLU A 665 -20.43 96.26 64.19
C GLU A 665 -20.60 94.75 64.41
N LYS A 666 -20.06 93.91 63.53
CA LYS A 666 -20.09 92.45 63.67
C LYS A 666 -19.15 91.92 64.75
N LEU A 667 -18.10 92.66 65.11
CA LEU A 667 -16.96 92.14 65.88
C LEU A 667 -16.60 92.95 67.13
N LYS A 668 -17.27 94.07 67.39
CA LYS A 668 -16.99 94.98 68.53
C LYS A 668 -17.04 94.29 69.90
N ASP A 669 -17.82 93.21 70.03
CA ASP A 669 -17.95 92.44 71.27
C ASP A 669 -16.87 91.34 71.40
N GLN A 670 -16.12 91.05 70.34
CA GLN A 670 -15.11 89.99 70.28
C GLN A 670 -13.68 90.52 70.18
N PHE A 671 -13.50 91.72 69.64
CA PHE A 671 -12.20 92.34 69.44
C PHE A 671 -12.22 93.80 69.89
N ALA A 672 -11.08 94.29 70.37
CA ALA A 672 -10.92 95.68 70.77
C ALA A 672 -10.61 96.56 69.56
N PHE A 673 -11.46 97.56 69.31
CA PHE A 673 -11.29 98.55 68.26
C PHE A 673 -11.13 99.96 68.84
N GLU A 674 -10.33 100.78 68.17
CA GLU A 674 -10.18 102.20 68.42
C GLU A 674 -10.79 102.99 67.26
N GLU A 675 -11.61 104.00 67.57
CA GLU A 675 -12.22 104.85 66.55
C GLU A 675 -11.15 105.74 65.91
N ARG A 676 -10.96 105.62 64.58
CA ARG A 676 -10.04 106.48 63.82
C ARG A 676 -10.67 107.83 63.47
N GLY A 677 -12.00 107.90 63.53
CA GLY A 677 -12.79 109.00 63.00
C GLY A 677 -13.04 108.86 61.50
N THR A 678 -13.44 109.96 60.87
CA THR A 678 -13.81 109.98 59.45
C THR A 678 -12.59 110.21 58.55
N ILE A 679 -12.27 109.22 57.71
CA ILE A 679 -11.20 109.29 56.71
C ILE A 679 -11.74 109.66 55.32
N GLU A 680 -10.94 110.37 54.54
CA GLU A 680 -11.29 110.74 53.17
C GLU A 680 -10.91 109.61 52.20
N VAL A 681 -11.92 109.00 51.57
CA VAL A 681 -11.75 107.89 50.65
C VAL A 681 -12.01 108.34 49.23
N LYS A 682 -10.99 108.20 48.37
CA LYS A 682 -11.05 108.57 46.94
C LYS A 682 -12.26 107.93 46.25
N GLY A 683 -13.18 108.77 45.78
CA GLY A 683 -14.41 108.36 45.08
C GLY A 683 -15.60 107.96 45.98
N LYS A 684 -15.46 108.06 47.30
CA LYS A 684 -16.52 107.74 48.27
C LYS A 684 -16.80 108.84 49.30
N GLY A 685 -15.93 109.84 49.41
CA GLY A 685 -16.06 110.93 50.37
C GLY A 685 -15.61 110.52 51.77
N LYS A 686 -16.27 111.06 52.78
CA LYS A 686 -15.95 110.89 54.19
C LYS A 686 -16.54 109.57 54.73
N ILE A 687 -15.70 108.61 55.10
CA ILE A 687 -16.09 107.29 55.64
C ILE A 687 -15.50 107.11 57.04
N GLU A 688 -16.29 106.59 57.98
CA GLU A 688 -15.79 106.20 59.30
C GLU A 688 -14.99 104.89 59.24
N ALA A 689 -13.88 104.87 59.98
CA ALA A 689 -13.01 103.72 60.08
C ALA A 689 -12.61 103.43 61.54
N TRP A 690 -12.31 102.16 61.79
CA TRP A 690 -11.83 101.66 63.08
C TRP A 690 -10.49 100.97 62.89
N LEU A 691 -9.61 101.10 63.88
CA LEU A 691 -8.35 100.39 63.95
C LEU A 691 -8.48 99.25 64.95
N LEU A 692 -8.08 98.05 64.55
CA LEU A 692 -7.98 96.92 65.47
C LEU A 692 -6.78 97.12 66.39
N ARG A 693 -6.98 96.94 67.70
CA ARG A 693 -5.89 96.95 68.67
C ARG A 693 -5.18 95.58 68.65
N LEU A 694 -3.97 95.57 68.11
CA LEU A 694 -3.11 94.40 67.93
C LEU A 694 -2.43 93.93 69.23
#